data_AF-A0A7Y8NR86-F1
#
_entry.id   AF-A0A7Y8NR86-F1
#
_cell.length_a   1.000
_cell.length_b   1.000
_cell.length_c   1.000
_cell.angle_alpha   90.00
_cell.angle_beta   90.00
_cell.angle_gamma   90.00
#
_symmetry.space_group_name_H-M   'P 1'
#
loop_
_entity.id
_entity.type
_entity.pdbx_description
1 polymer ?
#
loop_
_entity_poly.entity_id
_entity_poly.type
_entity_poly.pdbx_seq_one_letter_code
_entity_poly.pdbx_strand_id
1 'polypeptide(L)'
;MKNLFLLTFILFSVFNSKAQTIISGKVSDKAGQTLPGANIFIKSTYDGISSNTEGLFRFQTKKTGEQILVISMMGYDKQEHKIELTGKEIYFDIKLKEAYNQLNAVVITAGSFEASEERKSITLKPLDIVTTASAAGDIYGALRTLPGTQQVGEDGRLFVRGGESSETRTYIDGMLVQNPYGSKVPDIPSRGRFSPMLFTGTVFSTGGYSAEYGQAMSSALILKTEGLAPKTITGISLYSLGAGLNHTERWENSSLAASVNYFNLQPYFNLIKQKVKWDKAPESKDGSIIFRQKVGKNGLLKLFSSSSSSDLKLQYPNDTMSEGTMPIRIKNKNDYINTTYSTPLGTNTTLLAGSAWSYNNDFKDIGSDRLDETDKSFQARLSIHHNFTNRLKLKTGVELTSEKFKQDYYNHLDSKDYITGYNENITAGFAEAEYTPVNKLALSAGVRSEYSSILQKSNLMPRLSLGFKTSATGSISLAYGIFYQSPTASALRFTHQLSFEQANHYILNYQYVKDDRTFRVEAYYKDYLHLIRYTTENTPDPLAYNNQGHGYAKGIDIYFRDQKTIKHLDYWLTYSFIDSKRLYKDFTQLATPSFISDNNVNAVFKYFVPKLQSLIGLTYSYASGRPYFNPNSTDFMKDKTKSYNDVSMNLSYITSFFGNYTIVYCSVSNIFGFNNVYGYHYSTIADASGHFAQHEINPQAKRFAMIAVFISLEKKK
;
A
#
# COMPACT_ATOMS: atom_id res chain seq x y z
N MET A 1 50.86 -51.25 69.46
CA MET A 1 50.09 -51.46 68.21
C MET A 1 48.93 -50.46 67.98
N LYS A 2 48.52 -49.63 68.96
CA LYS A 2 47.45 -48.62 68.77
C LYS A 2 47.86 -47.32 68.03
N ASN A 3 49.14 -46.94 68.05
CA ASN A 3 49.59 -45.66 67.45
C ASN A 3 49.99 -45.77 65.96
N LEU A 4 50.14 -46.98 65.42
CA LEU A 4 50.49 -47.18 64.00
C LEU A 4 49.24 -47.16 63.09
N PHE A 5 48.07 -47.55 63.61
CA PHE A 5 46.81 -47.51 62.86
C PHE A 5 46.23 -46.09 62.71
N LEU A 6 46.54 -45.19 63.67
CA LEU A 6 46.10 -43.79 63.61
C LEU A 6 46.91 -42.98 62.59
N LEU A 7 48.18 -43.32 62.38
CA LEU A 7 49.05 -42.66 61.39
C LEU A 7 48.68 -43.06 59.95
N THR A 8 48.25 -44.31 59.73
CA THR A 8 47.80 -44.80 58.41
C THR A 8 46.42 -44.24 58.03
N PHE A 9 45.55 -43.93 59.00
CA PHE A 9 44.24 -43.31 58.73
C PHE A 9 44.35 -41.81 58.42
N ILE A 10 45.36 -41.12 58.98
CA ILE A 10 45.66 -39.70 58.70
C ILE A 10 46.41 -39.54 57.36
N LEU A 11 47.23 -40.50 56.93
CA LEU A 11 47.88 -40.45 55.61
C LEU A 11 46.94 -40.79 54.43
N PHE A 12 45.86 -41.55 54.64
CA PHE A 12 44.89 -41.85 53.59
C PHE A 12 43.86 -40.73 53.34
N SER A 13 43.79 -39.74 54.23
CA SER A 13 42.86 -38.61 54.11
C SER A 13 43.43 -37.41 53.32
N VAL A 14 44.72 -37.43 52.95
CA VAL A 14 45.39 -36.30 52.26
C VAL A 14 45.35 -36.41 50.72
N PHE A 15 44.88 -37.53 50.15
CA PHE A 15 44.86 -37.75 48.69
C PHE A 15 43.54 -37.40 47.97
N ASN A 16 42.59 -36.74 48.64
CA ASN A 16 41.35 -36.26 48.01
C ASN A 16 41.31 -34.72 47.88
N SER A 17 42.38 -34.09 47.41
CA SER A 17 42.27 -32.74 46.85
C SER A 17 41.54 -32.85 45.51
N LYS A 18 40.21 -32.70 45.53
CA LYS A 18 39.44 -32.53 44.30
C LYS A 18 39.92 -31.24 43.63
N ALA A 19 40.48 -31.36 42.43
CA ALA A 19 40.82 -30.23 41.57
C ALA A 19 39.53 -29.48 41.20
N GLN A 20 39.15 -28.52 42.03
CA GLN A 20 37.98 -27.69 41.83
C GLN A 20 38.39 -26.54 40.92
N THR A 21 37.78 -26.47 39.74
CA THR A 21 38.01 -25.38 38.78
C THR A 21 37.24 -24.15 39.25
N ILE A 22 37.90 -23.00 39.30
CA ILE A 22 37.26 -21.70 39.57
C ILE A 22 36.98 -21.03 38.24
N ILE A 23 35.75 -20.57 38.05
CA ILE A 23 35.35 -19.80 36.89
C ILE A 23 35.00 -18.40 37.39
N SER A 24 35.74 -17.40 36.91
CA SER A 24 35.55 -15.99 37.26
C SER A 24 35.45 -15.12 36.02
N GLY A 25 34.97 -13.89 36.16
CA GLY A 25 34.87 -13.00 35.03
C GLY A 25 34.02 -11.76 35.25
N LYS A 26 33.87 -10.99 34.18
CA LYS A 26 33.02 -9.81 34.08
C LYS A 26 32.05 -9.97 32.91
N VAL A 27 30.80 -9.57 33.11
CA VAL A 27 29.78 -9.49 32.06
C VAL A 27 29.41 -8.02 31.84
N SER A 28 29.55 -7.58 30.59
CA SER A 28 29.18 -6.24 30.14
C SER A 28 28.40 -6.30 28.82
N ASP A 29 27.77 -5.19 28.45
CA ASP A 29 27.20 -5.03 27.12
C ASP A 29 28.26 -4.53 26.11
N LYS A 30 27.86 -4.34 24.85
CA LYS A 30 28.74 -3.78 23.81
C LYS A 30 29.22 -2.34 24.10
N ALA A 31 28.49 -1.57 24.91
CA ALA A 31 28.84 -0.21 25.30
C ALA A 31 29.76 -0.17 26.54
N GLY A 32 30.09 -1.32 27.13
CA GLY A 32 30.91 -1.44 28.32
C GLY A 32 30.13 -1.24 29.64
N GLN A 33 28.80 -1.11 29.58
CA GLN A 33 27.95 -1.08 30.75
C GLN A 33 27.92 -2.46 31.40
N THR A 34 28.09 -2.50 32.73
CA THR A 34 28.08 -3.74 33.49
C THR A 34 26.67 -4.34 33.50
N LEU A 35 26.58 -5.66 33.40
CA LEU A 35 25.31 -6.37 33.33
C LEU A 35 25.04 -7.15 34.62
N PRO A 36 24.50 -6.51 35.67
CA PRO A 36 24.15 -7.20 36.91
C PRO A 36 23.00 -8.19 36.72
N GLY A 37 23.08 -9.34 37.38
CA GLY A 37 22.04 -10.38 37.31
C GLY A 37 22.07 -11.24 36.05
N ALA A 38 23.10 -11.15 35.20
CA ALA A 38 23.33 -12.13 34.14
C ALA A 38 23.64 -13.50 34.77
N ASN A 39 22.99 -14.56 34.30
CA ASN A 39 23.19 -15.93 34.79
C ASN A 39 24.32 -16.60 34.02
N ILE A 40 25.30 -17.14 34.75
CA ILE A 40 26.46 -17.86 34.23
C ILE A 40 26.46 -19.26 34.83
N PHE A 41 26.34 -20.30 34.01
CA PHE A 41 26.25 -21.68 34.50
C PHE A 41 26.81 -22.70 33.50
N ILE A 42 27.19 -23.87 33.99
CA ILE A 42 27.62 -24.98 33.14
C ILE A 42 26.39 -25.76 32.66
N LYS A 43 26.27 -25.93 31.33
CA LYS A 43 25.13 -26.59 30.69
C LYS A 43 24.88 -27.98 31.30
N SER A 44 23.60 -28.27 31.59
CA SER A 44 23.18 -29.55 32.21
C SER A 44 23.72 -29.79 33.63
N THR A 45 24.04 -28.72 34.37
CA THR A 45 24.45 -28.79 35.78
C THR A 45 23.78 -27.68 36.60
N TYR A 46 23.88 -27.78 37.93
CA TYR A 46 23.49 -26.70 38.86
C TYR A 46 24.67 -25.76 39.19
N ASP A 47 25.85 -25.99 38.61
CA ASP A 47 27.03 -25.20 38.89
C ASP A 47 26.94 -23.88 38.11
N GLY A 48 26.70 -22.78 38.82
CA GLY A 48 26.58 -21.45 38.24
C GLY A 48 26.33 -20.38 39.29
N ILE A 49 26.32 -19.12 38.85
CA ILE A 49 26.05 -17.94 39.67
C ILE A 49 25.47 -16.83 38.81
N SER A 50 24.84 -15.85 39.44
CA SER A 50 24.48 -14.58 38.79
C SER A 50 25.57 -13.53 39.05
N SER A 51 25.81 -12.66 38.08
CA SER A 51 26.75 -11.54 38.23
C SER A 51 26.24 -10.48 39.21
N ASN A 52 27.16 -9.82 39.91
CA ASN A 52 26.88 -8.78 40.90
C ASN A 52 26.63 -7.40 40.24
N THR A 53 26.47 -6.35 41.06
CA THR A 53 26.25 -4.95 40.62
C THR A 53 27.32 -4.40 39.67
N GLU A 54 28.54 -4.91 39.75
CA GLU A 54 29.68 -4.53 38.90
C GLU A 54 29.83 -5.46 37.68
N GLY A 55 28.88 -6.37 37.48
CA GLY A 55 28.91 -7.39 36.42
C GLY A 55 29.91 -8.51 36.68
N LEU A 56 30.54 -8.57 37.84
CA LEU A 56 31.52 -9.59 38.20
C LEU A 56 30.84 -10.88 38.65
N PHE A 57 31.44 -12.02 38.31
CA PHE A 57 31.00 -13.33 38.76
C PHE A 57 32.19 -14.21 39.14
N ARG A 58 31.98 -15.11 40.10
CA ARG A 58 32.95 -16.11 40.51
C ARG A 58 32.25 -17.30 41.15
N PHE A 59 32.44 -18.50 40.60
CA PHE A 59 31.93 -19.74 41.19
C PHE A 59 32.89 -20.90 40.96
N GLN A 60 32.68 -21.96 41.71
CA GLN A 60 33.55 -23.12 41.71
C GLN A 60 32.77 -24.35 41.25
N THR A 61 33.40 -25.19 40.44
CA THR A 61 32.80 -26.44 39.93
C THR A 61 33.70 -27.63 40.22
N LYS A 62 33.08 -28.78 40.47
CA LYS A 62 33.74 -30.08 40.60
C LYS A 62 33.77 -30.86 39.28
N LYS A 63 33.22 -30.29 38.20
CA LYS A 63 33.26 -30.89 36.86
C LYS A 63 34.66 -30.77 36.26
N THR A 64 35.01 -31.72 35.41
CA THR A 64 36.32 -31.82 34.75
C THR A 64 36.14 -32.10 33.27
N GLY A 65 37.16 -31.81 32.46
CA GLY A 65 37.14 -32.02 31.00
C GLY A 65 36.34 -30.97 30.23
N GLU A 66 36.00 -31.27 28.97
CA GLU A 66 35.24 -30.35 28.12
C GLU A 66 33.82 -30.12 28.62
N GLN A 67 33.45 -28.87 28.82
CA GLN A 67 32.12 -28.42 29.24
C GLN A 67 31.66 -27.22 28.41
N ILE A 68 30.37 -26.87 28.53
CA ILE A 68 29.81 -25.67 27.90
C ILE A 68 29.38 -24.69 28.98
N LEU A 69 30.04 -23.53 29.03
CA LEU A 69 29.63 -22.39 29.84
C LEU A 69 28.54 -21.63 29.11
N VAL A 70 27.43 -21.40 29.79
CA VAL A 70 26.27 -20.69 29.28
C VAL A 70 26.12 -19.37 30.01
N ILE A 71 25.95 -18.30 29.26
CA ILE A 71 25.65 -16.98 29.78
C ILE A 71 24.33 -16.52 29.19
N SER A 72 23.39 -16.16 30.07
CA SER A 72 22.05 -15.73 29.69
C SER A 72 21.58 -14.58 30.56
N MET A 73 20.98 -13.57 29.96
CA MET A 73 20.29 -12.50 30.67
C MET A 73 19.02 -12.14 29.88
N MET A 74 17.94 -11.83 30.58
CA MET A 74 16.72 -11.37 29.93
C MET A 74 17.01 -10.12 29.10
N GLY A 75 16.56 -10.11 27.84
CA GLY A 75 16.83 -9.01 26.90
C GLY A 75 18.19 -9.09 26.20
N TYR A 76 18.98 -10.15 26.38
CA TYR A 76 20.27 -10.39 25.71
C TYR A 76 20.30 -11.76 25.02
N ASP A 77 21.04 -11.86 23.92
CA ASP A 77 21.29 -13.12 23.23
C ASP A 77 22.12 -14.04 24.13
N LYS A 78 21.68 -15.31 24.25
CA LYS A 78 22.40 -16.35 24.99
C LYS A 78 23.74 -16.65 24.32
N GLN A 79 24.82 -16.69 25.09
CA GLN A 79 26.15 -17.09 24.61
C GLN A 79 26.56 -18.44 25.22
N GLU A 80 27.14 -19.31 24.40
CA GLU A 80 27.68 -20.61 24.81
C GLU A 80 29.17 -20.67 24.46
N HIS A 81 30.02 -20.95 25.45
CA HIS A 81 31.47 -21.10 25.29
C HIS A 81 31.87 -22.54 25.63
N LYS A 82 32.61 -23.20 24.73
CA LYS A 82 33.29 -24.45 25.07
C LYS A 82 34.49 -24.14 25.97
N ILE A 83 34.57 -24.81 27.11
CA ILE A 83 35.61 -24.60 28.11
C ILE A 83 36.19 -25.95 28.55
N GLU A 84 37.48 -26.00 28.84
CA GLU A 84 38.14 -27.20 29.37
C GLU A 84 38.46 -26.98 30.84
N LEU A 85 37.86 -27.79 31.71
CA LEU A 85 38.01 -27.68 33.16
C LEU A 85 39.21 -28.52 33.63
N THR A 86 40.36 -27.87 33.78
CA THR A 86 41.67 -28.49 34.11
C THR A 86 42.06 -28.35 35.58
N GLY A 87 41.20 -27.80 36.44
CA GLY A 87 41.48 -27.55 37.85
C GLY A 87 42.20 -26.23 38.16
N LYS A 88 42.42 -25.39 37.14
CA LYS A 88 42.97 -24.03 37.27
C LYS A 88 41.87 -22.98 37.15
N GLU A 89 42.09 -21.78 37.69
CA GLU A 89 41.15 -20.67 37.51
C GLU A 89 41.09 -20.23 36.04
N ILE A 90 39.87 -20.01 35.53
CA ILE A 90 39.61 -19.52 34.17
C ILE A 90 38.83 -18.21 34.29
N TYR A 91 39.39 -17.15 33.70
CA TYR A 91 38.78 -15.82 33.69
C TYR A 91 38.12 -15.52 32.33
N PHE A 92 36.92 -14.94 32.35
CA PHE A 92 36.19 -14.49 31.15
C PHE A 92 35.83 -13.01 31.20
N ASP A 93 36.12 -12.27 30.13
CA ASP A 93 35.51 -10.95 29.87
C ASP A 93 34.44 -11.10 28.78
N ILE A 94 33.18 -11.09 29.18
CA ILE A 94 32.03 -11.49 28.37
C ILE A 94 31.25 -10.24 27.97
N LYS A 95 31.08 -10.05 26.66
CA LYS A 95 30.27 -8.98 26.09
C LYS A 95 28.99 -9.54 25.49
N LEU A 96 27.88 -9.41 26.23
CA LEU A 96 26.57 -9.85 25.75
C LEU A 96 26.02 -8.87 24.71
N LYS A 97 25.39 -9.44 23.68
CA LYS A 97 24.65 -8.67 22.67
C LYS A 97 23.20 -8.62 23.09
N GLU A 98 22.59 -7.44 23.04
CA GLU A 98 21.15 -7.29 23.29
C GLU A 98 20.37 -8.23 22.36
N ALA A 99 19.32 -8.87 22.85
CA ALA A 99 18.47 -9.72 22.03
C ALA A 99 17.67 -8.84 21.07
N TYR A 100 17.43 -9.33 19.85
CA TYR A 100 16.47 -8.68 18.96
C TYR A 100 15.07 -8.84 19.54
N ASN A 101 14.42 -7.73 19.88
CA ASN A 101 13.04 -7.71 20.30
C ASN A 101 12.22 -6.99 19.23
N GLN A 102 11.42 -7.74 18.47
CA GLN A 102 10.60 -7.23 17.36
C GLN A 102 9.64 -6.11 17.79
N LEU A 103 9.16 -6.13 19.04
CA LEU A 103 8.30 -5.07 19.59
C LEU A 103 9.07 -3.76 19.79
N ASN A 104 10.35 -3.86 20.18
CA ASN A 104 11.20 -2.71 20.50
C ASN A 104 12.13 -2.27 19.35
N ALA A 105 12.36 -3.09 18.33
CA ALA A 105 13.17 -2.71 17.17
C ALA A 105 12.54 -1.55 16.40
N VAL A 106 13.31 -0.64 15.79
CA VAL A 106 12.76 0.38 14.88
C VAL A 106 12.31 -0.24 13.56
N VAL A 107 11.26 0.32 12.93
CA VAL A 107 10.84 -0.01 11.55
C VAL A 107 11.16 1.18 10.65
N ILE A 108 11.49 0.90 9.40
CA ILE A 108 11.61 1.92 8.36
C ILE A 108 10.20 2.36 7.93
N THR A 109 9.90 3.65 8.06
CA THR A 109 8.58 4.23 7.78
C THR A 109 8.60 5.34 6.74
N ALA A 110 9.75 5.67 6.16
CA ALA A 110 9.88 6.76 5.19
C ALA A 110 9.11 6.39 3.91
N GLY A 111 8.17 7.25 3.50
CA GLY A 111 7.32 7.06 2.32
C GLY A 111 6.38 5.84 2.35
N SER A 112 6.56 4.92 3.28
CA SER A 112 5.67 3.79 3.51
C SER A 112 4.76 4.03 4.70
N PHE A 113 3.50 3.60 4.61
CA PHE A 113 2.64 3.39 5.77
C PHE A 113 2.76 1.92 6.29
N GLU A 114 3.81 1.19 5.86
CA GLU A 114 4.13 -0.15 6.36
C GLU A 114 4.66 -0.10 7.79
N ALA A 115 4.09 -0.98 8.60
CA ALA A 115 4.69 -1.40 9.84
C ALA A 115 4.99 -2.89 9.76
N SER A 116 6.16 -3.27 10.25
CA SER A 116 6.57 -4.66 10.47
C SER A 116 5.45 -5.43 11.16
N GLU A 117 4.76 -6.30 10.41
CA GLU A 117 3.76 -7.35 10.69
C GLU A 117 2.80 -7.29 11.89
N GLU A 118 2.99 -6.45 12.92
CA GLU A 118 2.12 -6.35 14.10
C GLU A 118 1.95 -4.92 14.65
N ARG A 119 2.63 -3.89 14.11
CA ARG A 119 2.58 -2.52 14.66
C ARG A 119 1.55 -1.60 13.96
N LYS A 120 0.33 -1.59 14.50
CA LYS A 120 -0.92 -0.99 14.00
C LYS A 120 -1.00 0.55 13.78
N SER A 121 0.08 1.30 13.51
CA SER A 121 -0.04 2.78 13.61
C SER A 121 -0.59 3.51 12.38
N ILE A 122 -0.40 3.03 11.13
CA ILE A 122 -0.80 3.81 9.93
C ILE A 122 -1.33 2.98 8.74
N THR A 123 -1.78 1.75 8.95
CA THR A 123 -2.53 0.99 7.93
C THR A 123 -4.02 1.29 8.08
N LEU A 124 -4.70 1.68 7.00
CA LEU A 124 -6.17 1.78 7.03
C LEU A 124 -6.74 0.37 7.09
N LYS A 125 -7.50 0.09 8.14
CA LYS A 125 -8.28 -1.14 8.24
C LYS A 125 -9.48 -1.06 7.28
N PRO A 126 -10.07 -2.20 6.88
CA PRO A 126 -11.29 -2.21 6.08
C PRO A 126 -12.41 -1.36 6.69
N LEU A 127 -12.57 -1.44 8.02
CA LEU A 127 -13.55 -0.63 8.74
C LEU A 127 -13.19 0.86 8.69
N ASP A 128 -11.90 1.22 8.70
CA ASP A 128 -11.50 2.61 8.57
C ASP A 128 -11.94 3.20 7.23
N ILE A 129 -11.80 2.42 6.16
CA ILE A 129 -12.16 2.79 4.78
C ILE A 129 -13.68 2.98 4.66
N VAL A 130 -14.47 1.97 5.04
CA VAL A 130 -15.93 2.00 4.87
C VAL A 130 -16.60 3.07 5.73
N THR A 131 -16.02 3.39 6.88
CA THR A 131 -16.56 4.42 7.79
C THR A 131 -16.02 5.82 7.53
N THR A 132 -15.12 6.01 6.55
CA THR A 132 -14.72 7.34 6.10
C THR A 132 -15.85 7.93 5.25
N ALA A 133 -16.42 9.05 5.67
CA ALA A 133 -17.69 9.53 5.13
C ALA A 133 -17.63 9.90 3.64
N SER A 134 -16.52 10.48 3.18
CA SER A 134 -16.32 10.83 1.76
C SER A 134 -15.98 9.65 0.85
N ALA A 135 -15.65 8.47 1.42
CA ALA A 135 -15.16 7.33 0.65
C ALA A 135 -16.26 6.52 -0.04
N ALA A 136 -17.50 6.55 0.49
CA ALA A 136 -18.63 5.75 0.01
C ALA A 136 -18.28 4.25 -0.19
N GLY A 137 -17.41 3.70 0.68
CA GLY A 137 -16.96 2.31 0.63
C GLY A 137 -15.86 2.00 -0.40
N ASP A 138 -15.30 3.00 -1.08
CA ASP A 138 -14.19 2.84 -2.02
C ASP A 138 -12.81 2.99 -1.34
N ILE A 139 -11.88 2.08 -1.65
CA ILE A 139 -10.52 2.09 -1.09
C ILE A 139 -9.81 3.40 -1.48
N TYR A 140 -9.83 3.76 -2.76
CA TYR A 140 -9.14 4.95 -3.27
C TYR A 140 -9.78 6.24 -2.75
N GLY A 141 -11.11 6.26 -2.61
CA GLY A 141 -11.87 7.31 -1.95
C GLY A 141 -11.38 7.61 -0.53
N ALA A 142 -11.17 6.58 0.29
CA ALA A 142 -10.62 6.79 1.63
C ALA A 142 -9.15 7.23 1.60
N LEU A 143 -8.34 6.67 0.68
CA LEU A 143 -6.93 7.04 0.54
C LEU A 143 -6.74 8.51 0.15
N ARG A 144 -7.68 9.11 -0.59
CA ARG A 144 -7.67 10.57 -0.89
C ARG A 144 -7.76 11.47 0.34
N THR A 145 -8.05 10.92 1.53
CA THR A 145 -8.00 11.67 2.80
C THR A 145 -6.63 11.60 3.48
N LEU A 146 -5.71 10.75 2.99
CA LEU A 146 -4.37 10.59 3.53
C LEU A 146 -3.40 11.64 2.95
N PRO A 147 -2.31 11.95 3.66
CA PRO A 147 -1.31 12.90 3.16
C PRO A 147 -0.67 12.44 1.85
N GLY A 148 -0.27 13.41 1.04
CA GLY A 148 0.38 13.22 -0.25
C GLY A 148 -0.58 12.94 -1.40
N THR A 149 -1.89 12.86 -1.15
CA THR A 149 -2.92 12.56 -2.16
C THR A 149 -3.63 13.82 -2.65
N GLN A 150 -4.23 13.76 -3.85
CA GLN A 150 -4.91 14.89 -4.49
C GLN A 150 -6.42 14.65 -4.66
N GLN A 151 -7.21 15.71 -4.54
CA GLN A 151 -8.65 15.70 -4.80
C GLN A 151 -8.95 15.91 -6.29
N VAL A 152 -8.86 14.84 -7.07
CA VAL A 152 -9.13 14.84 -8.53
C VAL A 152 -10.53 14.28 -8.79
N GLY A 153 -11.56 15.11 -8.63
CA GLY A 153 -12.95 14.66 -8.62
C GLY A 153 -13.56 14.36 -10.01
N GLU A 154 -12.93 14.83 -11.06
CA GLU A 154 -13.24 14.56 -12.48
C GLU A 154 -12.66 13.21 -12.97
N ASP A 155 -11.71 12.63 -12.23
CA ASP A 155 -11.04 11.37 -12.61
C ASP A 155 -11.27 10.25 -11.57
N GLY A 156 -11.30 10.59 -10.27
CA GLY A 156 -11.64 9.67 -9.17
C GLY A 156 -10.55 8.68 -8.75
N ARG A 157 -9.49 8.51 -9.57
CA ARG A 157 -8.35 7.63 -9.28
C ARG A 157 -7.36 8.27 -8.29
N LEU A 158 -6.34 7.51 -7.89
CA LEU A 158 -5.37 7.92 -6.87
C LEU A 158 -4.16 8.63 -7.49
N PHE A 159 -4.02 9.92 -7.19
CA PHE A 159 -2.90 10.77 -7.59
C PHE A 159 -2.06 11.08 -6.35
N VAL A 160 -0.73 10.91 -6.44
CA VAL A 160 0.17 10.95 -5.29
C VAL A 160 1.40 11.80 -5.58
N ARG A 161 1.65 12.81 -4.73
CA ARG A 161 2.87 13.66 -4.74
C ARG A 161 3.27 14.15 -6.13
N GLY A 162 2.32 14.76 -6.83
CA GLY A 162 2.54 15.30 -8.18
C GLY A 162 2.63 14.26 -9.30
N GLY A 163 2.30 13.00 -8.99
CA GLY A 163 2.18 11.93 -9.96
C GLY A 163 0.74 11.68 -10.41
N GLU A 164 0.60 11.24 -11.65
CA GLU A 164 -0.63 10.76 -12.27
C GLU A 164 -1.09 9.42 -11.69
N SER A 165 -2.35 9.07 -11.96
CA SER A 165 -2.91 7.80 -11.52
C SER A 165 -2.18 6.56 -12.06
N SER A 166 -1.58 6.65 -13.25
CA SER A 166 -0.79 5.57 -13.87
C SER A 166 0.55 5.35 -13.16
N GLU A 167 1.07 6.37 -12.48
CA GLU A 167 2.32 6.31 -11.72
C GLU A 167 2.10 5.68 -10.32
N THR A 168 0.85 5.34 -9.99
CA THR A 168 0.44 4.65 -8.76
C THR A 168 -0.06 3.24 -9.09
N ARG A 169 0.67 2.21 -8.65
CA ARG A 169 0.32 0.81 -8.93
C ARG A 169 -0.32 0.12 -7.74
N THR A 170 -1.26 -0.78 -8.02
CA THR A 170 -1.94 -1.61 -7.02
C THR A 170 -1.48 -3.05 -7.12
N TYR A 171 -1.21 -3.67 -5.97
CA TYR A 171 -0.83 -5.07 -5.85
C TYR A 171 -1.76 -5.79 -4.89
N ILE A 172 -2.14 -7.03 -5.21
CA ILE A 172 -2.85 -7.93 -4.31
C ILE A 172 -1.92 -9.10 -4.00
N ASP A 173 -1.59 -9.30 -2.71
CA ASP A 173 -0.65 -10.34 -2.27
C ASP A 173 0.70 -10.34 -3.02
N GLY A 174 1.15 -9.15 -3.40
CA GLY A 174 2.41 -8.94 -4.12
C GLY A 174 2.33 -9.08 -5.64
N MET A 175 1.18 -9.49 -6.20
CA MET A 175 0.96 -9.56 -7.65
C MET A 175 0.33 -8.26 -8.17
N LEU A 176 0.77 -7.80 -9.34
CA LEU A 176 0.26 -6.59 -9.99
C LEU A 176 -1.22 -6.73 -10.37
N VAL A 177 -1.99 -5.66 -10.18
CA VAL A 177 -3.31 -5.49 -10.76
C VAL A 177 -3.22 -4.47 -11.89
N GLN A 178 -3.46 -4.91 -13.13
CA GLN A 178 -3.27 -4.03 -14.30
C GLN A 178 -4.34 -2.93 -14.39
N ASN A 179 -5.62 -3.30 -14.20
CA ASN A 179 -6.75 -2.37 -14.29
C ASN A 179 -7.52 -2.30 -12.96
N PRO A 180 -6.96 -1.65 -11.92
CA PRO A 180 -7.57 -1.65 -10.58
C PRO A 180 -8.81 -0.74 -10.44
N TYR A 181 -9.10 0.07 -11.46
CA TYR A 181 -10.21 1.01 -11.53
C TYR A 181 -11.21 0.60 -12.63
N GLY A 182 -12.45 1.07 -12.51
CA GLY A 182 -13.43 1.05 -13.59
C GLY A 182 -12.97 1.86 -14.81
N SER A 183 -13.62 1.63 -15.95
CA SER A 183 -13.27 2.31 -17.20
C SER A 183 -13.46 3.82 -17.09
N LYS A 184 -12.52 4.57 -17.67
CA LYS A 184 -12.51 6.03 -17.62
C LYS A 184 -13.47 6.60 -18.65
N VAL A 185 -14.35 7.50 -18.20
CA VAL A 185 -15.12 8.42 -19.05
C VAL A 185 -14.60 9.83 -18.77
N PRO A 186 -14.45 10.71 -19.79
CA PRO A 186 -14.09 12.11 -19.57
C PRO A 186 -14.99 12.77 -18.52
N ASP A 187 -14.39 13.49 -17.57
CA ASP A 187 -15.03 14.22 -16.46
C ASP A 187 -15.94 13.43 -15.51
N ILE A 188 -15.97 12.10 -15.64
CA ILE A 188 -16.71 11.24 -14.72
C ILE A 188 -15.69 10.47 -13.86
N PRO A 189 -15.79 10.55 -12.52
CA PRO A 189 -14.87 9.84 -11.66
C PRO A 189 -15.03 8.32 -11.81
N SER A 190 -13.91 7.63 -11.96
CA SER A 190 -13.81 6.18 -11.84
C SER A 190 -13.69 5.75 -10.38
N ARG A 191 -14.11 4.52 -10.09
CA ARG A 191 -14.03 3.89 -8.76
C ARG A 191 -13.12 2.67 -8.78
N GLY A 192 -12.63 2.27 -7.61
CA GLY A 192 -11.92 1.00 -7.45
C GLY A 192 -12.83 -0.21 -7.67
N ARG A 193 -12.25 -1.29 -8.18
CA ARG A 193 -12.98 -2.55 -8.43
C ARG A 193 -13.11 -3.45 -7.19
N PHE A 194 -12.27 -3.25 -6.18
CA PHE A 194 -12.17 -4.18 -5.05
C PHE A 194 -12.85 -3.63 -3.79
N SER A 195 -13.63 -4.49 -3.15
CA SER A 195 -14.21 -4.19 -1.84
C SER A 195 -13.13 -4.17 -0.75
N PRO A 196 -13.13 -3.19 0.16
CA PRO A 196 -12.21 -3.16 1.30
C PRO A 196 -12.29 -4.41 2.17
N MET A 197 -13.46 -5.06 2.24
CA MET A 197 -13.70 -6.24 3.08
C MET A 197 -12.97 -7.51 2.61
N LEU A 198 -12.34 -7.50 1.43
CA LEU A 198 -11.54 -8.62 0.93
C LEU A 198 -10.14 -8.68 1.57
N PHE A 199 -9.71 -7.60 2.23
CA PHE A 199 -8.33 -7.41 2.67
C PHE A 199 -8.23 -7.27 4.20
N THR A 200 -7.15 -7.75 4.80
CA THR A 200 -6.87 -7.56 6.24
C THR A 200 -6.42 -6.14 6.56
N GLY A 201 -5.86 -5.46 5.57
CA GLY A 201 -5.29 -4.13 5.69
C GLY A 201 -4.82 -3.61 4.35
N THR A 202 -4.84 -2.28 4.23
CA THR A 202 -4.34 -1.56 3.06
C THR A 202 -3.06 -0.85 3.42
N VAL A 203 -1.96 -1.31 2.82
CA VAL A 203 -0.67 -0.65 2.92
C VAL A 203 -0.56 0.33 1.76
N PHE A 204 -0.45 1.61 2.09
CA PHE A 204 -0.24 2.67 1.11
C PHE A 204 1.21 3.16 1.24
N SER A 205 1.90 3.37 0.13
CA SER A 205 3.26 3.92 0.13
C SER A 205 3.37 5.04 -0.89
N THR A 206 3.61 6.25 -0.41
CA THR A 206 3.79 7.50 -1.18
C THR A 206 5.23 7.70 -1.65
N GLY A 207 6.06 6.64 -1.60
CA GLY A 207 7.45 6.60 -2.06
C GLY A 207 8.32 5.69 -1.17
N GLY A 208 9.56 5.43 -1.58
CA GLY A 208 10.50 4.65 -0.76
C GLY A 208 10.09 3.20 -0.49
N TYR A 209 9.16 2.64 -1.28
CA TYR A 209 8.70 1.25 -1.16
C TYR A 209 9.77 0.23 -1.60
N SER A 210 9.62 -0.98 -1.08
CA SER A 210 10.53 -2.11 -1.29
C SER A 210 10.82 -2.40 -2.78
N ALA A 211 12.05 -2.84 -3.07
CA ALA A 211 12.49 -3.31 -4.39
C ALA A 211 11.66 -4.50 -4.93
N GLU A 212 10.84 -5.12 -4.07
CA GLU A 212 9.80 -6.08 -4.43
C GLU A 212 8.74 -5.52 -5.39
N TYR A 213 8.60 -4.20 -5.51
CA TYR A 213 7.59 -3.54 -6.34
C TYR A 213 8.25 -2.60 -7.39
N GLY A 214 7.88 -2.78 -8.66
CA GLY A 214 8.35 -2.00 -9.83
C GLY A 214 7.21 -1.45 -10.67
N GLN A 215 7.50 -0.80 -11.80
CA GLN A 215 6.49 -0.21 -12.71
C GLN A 215 5.60 0.88 -12.08
N ALA A 216 6.08 1.51 -11.00
CA ALA A 216 5.44 2.62 -10.32
C ALA A 216 6.48 3.72 -10.09
N MET A 217 6.15 4.97 -10.40
CA MET A 217 7.01 6.13 -10.20
C MET A 217 6.57 7.05 -9.07
N SER A 218 5.36 6.86 -8.51
CA SER A 218 4.84 7.75 -7.46
C SER A 218 4.40 7.00 -6.22
N SER A 219 3.71 5.87 -6.37
CA SER A 219 3.14 5.17 -5.23
C SER A 219 2.89 3.68 -5.50
N ALA A 220 2.95 2.89 -4.43
CA ALA A 220 2.52 1.49 -4.41
C ALA A 220 1.39 1.30 -3.39
N LEU A 221 0.28 0.75 -3.84
CA LEU A 221 -0.85 0.34 -3.01
C LEU A 221 -0.84 -1.18 -2.86
N ILE A 222 -0.53 -1.66 -1.67
CA ILE A 222 -0.36 -3.08 -1.38
C ILE A 222 -1.55 -3.56 -0.55
N LEU A 223 -2.38 -4.41 -1.17
CA LEU A 223 -3.56 -5.00 -0.57
C LEU A 223 -3.25 -6.45 -0.17
N LYS A 224 -3.41 -6.75 1.13
CA LYS A 224 -3.12 -8.09 1.67
C LYS A 224 -4.41 -8.84 1.97
N THR A 225 -4.62 -9.99 1.33
CA THR A 225 -5.80 -10.81 1.60
C THR A 225 -5.64 -11.59 2.90
N GLU A 226 -6.76 -11.92 3.56
CA GLU A 226 -6.73 -12.69 4.80
C GLU A 226 -6.24 -14.13 4.62
N GLY A 227 -5.77 -14.74 5.72
CA GLY A 227 -5.59 -16.18 5.83
C GLY A 227 -6.92 -16.95 5.80
N LEU A 228 -6.94 -18.19 6.30
CA LEU A 228 -8.19 -18.96 6.36
C LEU A 228 -9.29 -18.17 7.06
N ALA A 229 -10.48 -18.13 6.46
CA ALA A 229 -11.62 -17.43 7.04
C ALA A 229 -11.87 -17.92 8.49
N PRO A 230 -12.23 -17.04 9.42
CA PRO A 230 -12.37 -17.45 10.83
C PRO A 230 -13.61 -18.33 11.07
N LYS A 231 -14.66 -18.19 10.26
CA LYS A 231 -15.94 -18.88 10.43
C LYS A 231 -16.76 -18.94 9.14
N THR A 232 -17.75 -19.84 9.11
CA THR A 232 -18.80 -19.85 8.07
C THR A 232 -19.77 -18.71 8.31
N ILE A 233 -20.03 -17.90 7.28
CA ILE A 233 -20.91 -16.75 7.35
C ILE A 233 -21.56 -16.50 5.99
N THR A 234 -22.85 -16.14 6.00
CA THR A 234 -23.56 -15.64 4.83
C THR A 234 -23.91 -14.18 5.07
N GLY A 235 -23.46 -13.29 4.19
CA GLY A 235 -23.78 -11.88 4.22
C GLY A 235 -24.77 -11.51 3.13
N ILE A 236 -25.82 -10.78 3.50
CA ILE A 236 -26.77 -10.15 2.57
C ILE A 236 -26.55 -8.65 2.66
N SER A 237 -26.35 -7.99 1.53
CA SER A 237 -26.18 -6.54 1.45
C SER A 237 -27.26 -5.97 0.56
N LEU A 238 -28.11 -5.11 1.11
CA LEU A 238 -29.14 -4.38 0.37
C LEU A 238 -28.73 -2.92 0.30
N TYR A 239 -28.57 -2.39 -0.90
CA TYR A 239 -28.22 -0.98 -1.12
C TYR A 239 -29.42 -0.27 -1.74
N SER A 240 -29.54 1.04 -1.53
CA SER A 240 -30.48 1.88 -2.29
C SER A 240 -30.19 1.87 -3.80
N LEU A 241 -29.03 1.33 -4.20
CA LEU A 241 -28.47 1.32 -5.55
C LEU A 241 -28.24 -0.10 -6.08
N GLY A 242 -28.64 -1.15 -5.37
CA GLY A 242 -28.23 -2.51 -5.71
C GLY A 242 -28.42 -3.53 -4.61
N ALA A 243 -27.91 -4.75 -4.83
CA ALA A 243 -27.89 -5.80 -3.83
C ALA A 243 -26.67 -6.71 -3.99
N GLY A 244 -26.28 -7.38 -2.91
CA GLY A 244 -25.19 -8.32 -2.90
C GLY A 244 -25.43 -9.49 -1.97
N LEU A 245 -24.87 -10.64 -2.34
CA LEU A 245 -24.86 -11.86 -1.55
C LEU A 245 -23.43 -12.35 -1.46
N ASN A 246 -22.98 -12.67 -0.26
CA ASN A 246 -21.72 -13.34 -0.05
C ASN A 246 -21.92 -14.55 0.86
N HIS A 247 -21.16 -15.61 0.60
CA HIS A 247 -21.11 -16.78 1.45
C HIS A 247 -19.67 -17.22 1.59
N THR A 248 -19.25 -17.41 2.83
CA THR A 248 -17.96 -18.01 3.16
C THR A 248 -18.22 -19.32 3.88
N GLU A 249 -17.70 -20.40 3.33
CA GLU A 249 -17.67 -21.70 3.97
C GLU A 249 -16.29 -21.97 4.54
N ARG A 250 -16.25 -22.40 5.81
CA ARG A 250 -15.02 -22.63 6.57
C ARG A 250 -14.92 -24.10 6.99
N TRP A 251 -13.95 -24.81 6.40
CA TRP A 251 -13.52 -26.14 6.80
C TRP A 251 -12.23 -26.10 7.62
N GLU A 252 -11.80 -27.21 8.21
CA GLU A 252 -10.63 -27.28 9.10
C GLU A 252 -9.35 -26.69 8.47
N ASN A 253 -9.05 -27.06 7.23
CA ASN A 253 -7.82 -26.67 6.52
C ASN A 253 -8.05 -25.78 5.30
N SER A 254 -9.30 -25.42 5.02
CA SER A 254 -9.65 -24.64 3.83
C SER A 254 -10.80 -23.69 4.08
N SER A 255 -10.93 -22.69 3.22
CA SER A 255 -12.09 -21.82 3.19
C SER A 255 -12.38 -21.37 1.77
N LEU A 256 -13.65 -21.31 1.42
CA LEU A 256 -14.13 -20.80 0.14
C LEU A 256 -15.10 -19.66 0.41
N ALA A 257 -14.80 -18.47 -0.10
CA ALA A 257 -15.72 -17.36 -0.13
C ALA A 257 -16.15 -17.10 -1.57
N ALA A 258 -17.44 -16.87 -1.78
CA ALA A 258 -17.99 -16.41 -3.05
C ALA A 258 -18.90 -15.21 -2.80
N SER A 259 -18.84 -14.21 -3.66
CA SER A 259 -19.69 -13.03 -3.60
C SER A 259 -20.21 -12.65 -4.97
N VAL A 260 -21.45 -12.19 -5.02
CA VAL A 260 -22.06 -11.56 -6.20
C VAL A 260 -22.72 -10.26 -5.78
N ASN A 261 -22.54 -9.20 -6.57
CA ASN A 261 -23.14 -7.89 -6.37
C ASN A 261 -23.72 -7.38 -7.68
N TYR A 262 -24.82 -6.65 -7.57
CA TYR A 262 -25.46 -5.94 -8.68
C TYR A 262 -25.69 -4.50 -8.25
N PHE A 263 -25.26 -3.55 -9.09
CA PHE A 263 -25.47 -2.12 -8.88
C PHE A 263 -26.16 -1.51 -10.09
N ASN A 264 -27.12 -0.62 -9.84
CA ASN A 264 -27.85 0.13 -10.85
C ASN A 264 -28.17 1.53 -10.30
N LEU A 265 -27.55 2.56 -10.88
CA LEU A 265 -27.75 3.95 -10.45
C LEU A 265 -29.01 4.61 -11.04
N GLN A 266 -29.73 3.97 -11.96
CA GLN A 266 -30.88 4.56 -12.63
C GLN A 266 -31.97 5.04 -11.65
N PRO A 267 -32.40 4.26 -10.64
CA PRO A 267 -33.39 4.72 -9.67
C PRO A 267 -32.95 5.99 -8.93
N TYR A 268 -31.65 6.09 -8.63
CA TYR A 268 -31.08 7.26 -7.96
C TYR A 268 -31.02 8.49 -8.87
N PHE A 269 -30.63 8.33 -10.14
CA PHE A 269 -30.62 9.44 -11.11
C PHE A 269 -32.02 9.97 -11.43
N ASN A 270 -33.06 9.14 -11.28
CA ASN A 270 -34.46 9.59 -11.39
C ASN A 270 -34.87 10.49 -10.22
N LEU A 271 -34.24 10.36 -9.05
CA LEU A 271 -34.53 11.16 -7.85
C LEU A 271 -33.64 12.40 -7.77
N ILE A 272 -32.35 12.25 -8.10
CA ILE A 272 -31.35 13.32 -8.03
C ILE A 272 -30.91 13.67 -9.45
N LYS A 273 -31.26 14.88 -9.89
CA LYS A 273 -30.90 15.40 -11.21
C LYS A 273 -29.37 15.44 -11.36
N GLN A 274 -28.88 14.86 -12.45
CA GLN A 274 -27.48 14.89 -12.85
C GLN A 274 -27.22 16.09 -13.78
N LYS A 275 -25.97 16.57 -13.82
CA LYS A 275 -25.52 17.65 -14.71
C LYS A 275 -25.49 17.22 -16.18
N VAL A 276 -24.94 16.04 -16.46
CA VAL A 276 -25.00 15.47 -17.81
C VAL A 276 -26.27 14.64 -17.99
N LYS A 277 -26.75 14.55 -19.22
CA LYS A 277 -27.87 13.68 -19.57
C LYS A 277 -27.36 12.24 -19.71
N TRP A 278 -27.91 11.34 -18.90
CA TRP A 278 -27.65 9.90 -18.98
C TRP A 278 -28.74 9.23 -19.80
N ASP A 279 -28.35 8.59 -20.90
CA ASP A 279 -29.25 7.72 -21.66
C ASP A 279 -29.33 6.32 -21.00
N LYS A 280 -28.26 5.91 -20.31
CA LYS A 280 -28.20 4.74 -19.44
C LYS A 280 -27.30 5.04 -18.25
N ALA A 281 -27.86 5.12 -17.06
CA ALA A 281 -27.08 5.27 -15.83
C ALA A 281 -26.12 4.07 -15.64
N PRO A 282 -25.00 4.24 -14.92
CA PRO A 282 -24.07 3.15 -14.67
C PRO A 282 -24.74 1.95 -14.01
N GLU A 283 -24.54 0.79 -14.62
CA GLU A 283 -25.00 -0.51 -14.17
C GLU A 283 -23.82 -1.47 -14.13
N SER A 284 -23.64 -2.23 -13.04
CA SER A 284 -22.58 -3.22 -12.92
C SER A 284 -23.03 -4.54 -12.28
N LYS A 285 -22.33 -5.61 -12.66
CA LYS A 285 -22.42 -6.95 -12.08
C LYS A 285 -21.02 -7.38 -11.69
N ASP A 286 -20.82 -7.68 -10.41
CA ASP A 286 -19.51 -7.94 -9.84
C ASP A 286 -19.53 -9.29 -9.12
N GLY A 287 -18.61 -10.19 -9.48
CA GLY A 287 -18.44 -11.50 -8.87
C GLY A 287 -17.04 -11.66 -8.31
N SER A 288 -16.90 -12.34 -7.17
CA SER A 288 -15.59 -12.72 -6.66
C SER A 288 -15.59 -14.09 -6.00
N ILE A 289 -14.45 -14.78 -6.08
CA ILE A 289 -14.20 -16.06 -5.43
C ILE A 289 -12.85 -15.96 -4.71
N ILE A 290 -12.80 -16.37 -3.45
CA ILE A 290 -11.56 -16.55 -2.70
C ILE A 290 -11.50 -17.96 -2.14
N PHE A 291 -10.59 -18.77 -2.67
CA PHE A 291 -10.29 -20.09 -2.13
C PHE A 291 -8.95 -20.06 -1.39
N ARG A 292 -8.90 -20.74 -0.24
CA ARG A 292 -7.69 -20.81 0.59
C ARG A 292 -7.53 -22.23 1.12
N GLN A 293 -6.32 -22.76 1.09
CA GLN A 293 -6.00 -24.12 1.49
C GLN A 293 -4.67 -24.15 2.22
N LYS A 294 -4.65 -24.70 3.44
CA LYS A 294 -3.41 -25.10 4.10
C LYS A 294 -2.81 -26.32 3.40
N VAL A 295 -1.51 -26.28 3.11
CA VAL A 295 -0.77 -27.34 2.44
C VAL A 295 0.43 -27.72 3.31
N GLY A 296 0.56 -29.00 3.66
CA GLY A 296 1.59 -29.46 4.60
C GLY A 296 1.40 -28.86 6.00
N LYS A 297 2.50 -28.68 6.74
CA LYS A 297 2.44 -28.18 8.13
C LYS A 297 2.10 -26.68 8.20
N ASN A 298 2.68 -25.87 7.32
CA ASN A 298 2.64 -24.40 7.40
C ASN A 298 2.47 -23.69 6.04
N GLY A 299 2.25 -24.43 4.94
CA GLY A 299 2.04 -23.83 3.63
C GLY A 299 0.61 -23.29 3.47
N LEU A 300 0.44 -22.22 2.71
CA LEU A 300 -0.86 -21.63 2.40
C LEU A 300 -0.95 -21.31 0.91
N LEU A 301 -1.90 -21.96 0.23
CA LEU A 301 -2.33 -21.65 -1.12
C LEU A 301 -3.55 -20.72 -1.05
N LYS A 302 -3.52 -19.62 -1.79
CA LYS A 302 -4.63 -18.68 -1.96
C LYS A 302 -4.92 -18.51 -3.44
N LEU A 303 -6.18 -18.57 -3.81
CA LEU A 303 -6.70 -18.21 -5.12
C LEU A 303 -7.74 -17.12 -4.91
N PHE A 304 -7.55 -15.98 -5.57
CA PHE A 304 -8.52 -14.90 -5.65
C PHE A 304 -8.90 -14.69 -7.11
N SER A 305 -10.20 -14.64 -7.40
CA SER A 305 -10.74 -14.33 -8.71
C SER A 305 -11.80 -13.24 -8.57
N SER A 306 -11.78 -12.25 -9.44
CA SER A 306 -12.81 -11.22 -9.55
C SER A 306 -13.19 -11.01 -11.00
N SER A 307 -14.49 -10.94 -11.28
CA SER A 307 -15.05 -10.64 -12.59
C SER A 307 -16.05 -9.52 -12.46
N SER A 308 -16.00 -8.53 -13.34
CA SER A 308 -16.92 -7.40 -13.36
C SER A 308 -17.35 -7.07 -14.78
N SER A 309 -18.61 -6.69 -14.92
CA SER A 309 -19.20 -6.22 -16.18
C SER A 309 -19.96 -4.94 -15.91
N SER A 310 -19.78 -3.92 -16.74
CA SER A 310 -20.52 -2.66 -16.61
C SER A 310 -20.92 -2.06 -17.96
N ASP A 311 -21.98 -1.25 -17.95
CA ASP A 311 -22.51 -0.56 -19.13
C ASP A 311 -23.05 0.81 -18.70
N LEU A 312 -22.67 1.85 -19.43
CA LEU A 312 -23.16 3.21 -19.25
C LEU A 312 -23.29 3.91 -20.59
N LYS A 313 -24.20 4.90 -20.67
CA LYS A 313 -24.35 5.77 -21.83
C LYS A 313 -24.75 7.18 -21.40
N LEU A 314 -24.03 8.19 -21.87
CA LEU A 314 -24.33 9.60 -21.61
C LEU A 314 -24.23 10.46 -22.87
N GLN A 315 -24.75 11.67 -22.78
CA GLN A 315 -24.57 12.75 -23.74
C GLN A 315 -23.53 13.71 -23.16
N TYR A 316 -22.30 13.65 -23.67
CA TYR A 316 -21.17 14.45 -23.21
C TYR A 316 -21.13 15.78 -23.98
N PRO A 317 -20.84 16.94 -23.34
CA PRO A 317 -20.70 18.22 -24.05
C PRO A 317 -19.65 18.13 -25.16
N ASN A 318 -19.95 18.66 -26.36
CA ASN A 318 -19.01 18.66 -27.47
C ASN A 318 -18.25 19.98 -27.54
N ASP A 319 -16.98 19.99 -27.15
CA ASP A 319 -16.16 21.22 -27.14
C ASP A 319 -15.86 21.78 -28.55
N THR A 320 -16.11 20.98 -29.61
CA THR A 320 -15.92 21.42 -31.01
C THR A 320 -17.14 22.13 -31.61
N MET A 321 -18.29 22.09 -30.93
CA MET A 321 -19.53 22.72 -31.39
C MET A 321 -20.07 23.66 -30.32
N SER A 322 -20.39 24.90 -30.69
CA SER A 322 -20.88 25.93 -29.75
C SER A 322 -22.16 25.53 -29.00
N GLU A 323 -23.00 24.68 -29.60
CA GLU A 323 -24.09 23.96 -28.93
C GLU A 323 -24.19 22.53 -29.49
N GLY A 324 -23.85 21.52 -28.69
CA GLY A 324 -23.95 20.13 -29.10
C GLY A 324 -23.51 19.15 -28.02
N THR A 325 -24.04 17.94 -28.05
CA THR A 325 -23.57 16.83 -27.24
C THR A 325 -23.15 15.66 -28.13
N MET A 326 -22.15 14.92 -27.68
CA MET A 326 -21.70 13.68 -28.30
C MET A 326 -22.09 12.49 -27.42
N PRO A 327 -22.78 11.47 -27.96
CA PRO A 327 -23.06 10.26 -27.20
C PRO A 327 -21.75 9.54 -26.88
N ILE A 328 -21.56 9.17 -25.61
CA ILE A 328 -20.49 8.28 -25.17
C ILE A 328 -21.14 7.06 -24.50
N ARG A 329 -20.85 5.87 -25.01
CA ARG A 329 -21.18 4.59 -24.38
C ARG A 329 -19.90 3.85 -24.04
N ILE A 330 -19.81 3.30 -22.84
CA ILE A 330 -18.74 2.36 -22.49
C ILE A 330 -19.37 1.09 -21.93
N LYS A 331 -19.04 -0.05 -22.54
CA LYS A 331 -19.24 -1.37 -21.97
C LYS A 331 -17.90 -1.94 -21.57
N ASN A 332 -17.78 -2.37 -20.32
CA ASN A 332 -16.55 -2.95 -19.81
C ASN A 332 -16.78 -4.38 -19.34
N LYS A 333 -15.82 -5.24 -19.64
CA LYS A 333 -15.65 -6.55 -19.00
C LYS A 333 -14.25 -6.62 -18.43
N ASN A 334 -14.12 -7.04 -17.18
CA ASN A 334 -12.84 -7.16 -16.51
C ASN A 334 -12.78 -8.42 -15.67
N ASP A 335 -11.72 -9.20 -15.84
CA ASP A 335 -11.43 -10.41 -15.08
C ASP A 335 -10.01 -10.30 -14.51
N TYR A 336 -9.85 -10.68 -13.25
CA TYR A 336 -8.58 -10.73 -12.55
C TYR A 336 -8.50 -12.00 -11.72
N ILE A 337 -7.45 -12.79 -11.93
CA ILE A 337 -7.18 -14.02 -11.19
C ILE A 337 -5.78 -13.90 -10.59
N ASN A 338 -5.66 -14.17 -9.29
CA ASN A 338 -4.42 -14.13 -8.54
C ASN A 338 -4.28 -15.42 -7.73
N THR A 339 -3.19 -16.16 -7.95
CA THR A 339 -2.87 -17.37 -7.19
C THR A 339 -1.54 -17.16 -6.48
N THR A 340 -1.51 -17.32 -5.16
CA THR A 340 -0.30 -17.22 -4.36
C THR A 340 -0.11 -18.44 -3.49
N TYR A 341 1.13 -18.90 -3.36
CA TYR A 341 1.53 -19.98 -2.49
C TYR A 341 2.71 -19.52 -1.63
N SER A 342 2.56 -19.62 -0.31
CA SER A 342 3.62 -19.33 0.64
C SER A 342 3.89 -20.57 1.48
N THR A 343 5.16 -20.94 1.64
CA THR A 343 5.56 -22.08 2.47
C THR A 343 6.93 -21.88 3.10
N PRO A 344 7.14 -22.25 4.37
CA PRO A 344 8.48 -22.32 4.92
C PRO A 344 9.25 -23.50 4.32
N LEU A 345 10.45 -23.24 3.80
CA LEU A 345 11.41 -24.27 3.38
C LEU A 345 12.29 -24.77 4.54
N GLY A 346 12.26 -24.07 5.67
CA GLY A 346 13.00 -24.37 6.89
C GLY A 346 12.56 -23.44 8.01
N THR A 347 13.36 -23.31 9.07
CA THR A 347 13.04 -22.39 10.19
C THR A 347 13.18 -20.91 9.82
N ASN A 348 14.06 -20.60 8.87
CA ASN A 348 14.48 -19.24 8.56
C ASN A 348 14.21 -18.82 7.11
N THR A 349 13.68 -19.72 6.27
CA THR A 349 13.49 -19.47 4.84
C THR A 349 12.04 -19.68 4.47
N THR A 350 11.42 -18.67 3.86
CA THR A 350 10.08 -18.73 3.29
C THR A 350 10.14 -18.57 1.79
N LEU A 351 9.49 -19.48 1.07
CA LEU A 351 9.26 -19.39 -0.36
C LEU A 351 7.90 -18.77 -0.62
N LEU A 352 7.85 -17.80 -1.52
CA LEU A 352 6.62 -17.23 -2.04
C LEU A 352 6.61 -17.41 -3.56
N ALA A 353 5.58 -18.06 -4.08
CA ALA A 353 5.31 -18.17 -5.50
C ALA A 353 3.96 -17.54 -5.80
N GLY A 354 3.85 -16.81 -6.89
CA GLY A 354 2.60 -16.17 -7.29
C GLY A 354 2.44 -16.10 -8.79
N SER A 355 1.20 -16.12 -9.24
CA SER A 355 0.83 -15.76 -10.60
C SER A 355 -0.43 -14.91 -10.60
N ALA A 356 -0.52 -13.99 -11.56
CA ALA A 356 -1.72 -13.22 -11.80
C ALA A 356 -2.03 -13.15 -13.29
N TRP A 357 -3.32 -13.18 -13.62
CA TRP A 357 -3.83 -12.99 -14.97
C TRP A 357 -4.89 -11.90 -14.93
N SER A 358 -4.80 -10.95 -15.85
CA SER A 358 -5.73 -9.84 -16.00
C SER A 358 -6.26 -9.80 -17.43
N TYR A 359 -7.55 -9.56 -17.57
CA TYR A 359 -8.21 -9.25 -18.82
C TYR A 359 -9.11 -8.04 -18.61
N ASN A 360 -8.99 -7.04 -19.47
CA ASN A 360 -9.88 -5.90 -19.50
C ASN A 360 -10.29 -5.64 -20.96
N ASN A 361 -11.57 -5.46 -21.18
CA ASN A 361 -12.10 -5.09 -22.48
C ASN A 361 -13.04 -3.90 -22.35
N ASP A 362 -12.69 -2.81 -23.02
CA ASP A 362 -13.48 -1.59 -23.10
C ASP A 362 -13.99 -1.41 -24.53
N PHE A 363 -15.29 -1.63 -24.70
CA PHE A 363 -16.00 -1.29 -25.92
C PHE A 363 -16.58 0.10 -25.76
N LYS A 364 -16.13 1.04 -26.59
CA LYS A 364 -16.45 2.47 -26.50
C LYS A 364 -17.11 2.92 -27.80
N ASP A 365 -18.33 3.43 -27.71
CA ASP A 365 -18.96 4.20 -28.78
C ASP A 365 -18.79 5.68 -28.44
N ILE A 366 -18.09 6.45 -29.27
CA ILE A 366 -17.82 7.88 -29.05
C ILE A 366 -18.28 8.63 -30.30
N GLY A 367 -19.44 9.29 -30.21
CA GLY A 367 -20.07 9.89 -31.38
C GLY A 367 -20.46 8.82 -32.40
N SER A 368 -19.89 8.90 -33.61
CA SER A 368 -20.04 7.91 -34.67
C SER A 368 -18.94 6.85 -34.69
N ASP A 369 -17.87 7.05 -33.93
CA ASP A 369 -16.71 6.17 -33.94
C ASP A 369 -16.84 5.10 -32.86
N ARG A 370 -16.22 3.94 -33.11
CA ARG A 370 -16.21 2.82 -32.18
C ARG A 370 -14.80 2.32 -31.95
N LEU A 371 -14.47 2.11 -30.68
CA LEU A 371 -13.19 1.59 -30.23
C LEU A 371 -13.43 0.29 -29.44
N ASP A 372 -12.67 -0.74 -29.76
CA ASP A 372 -12.60 -1.95 -28.95
C ASP A 372 -11.17 -2.10 -28.41
N GLU A 373 -10.99 -1.79 -27.13
CA GLU A 373 -9.71 -1.86 -26.43
C GLU A 373 -9.64 -3.14 -25.59
N THR A 374 -8.57 -3.89 -25.74
CA THR A 374 -8.30 -5.11 -24.98
C THR A 374 -6.92 -5.02 -24.31
N ASP A 375 -6.90 -5.07 -22.99
CA ASP A 375 -5.70 -5.31 -22.18
C ASP A 375 -5.68 -6.76 -21.69
N LYS A 376 -4.55 -7.43 -21.88
CA LYS A 376 -4.25 -8.74 -21.28
C LYS A 376 -2.92 -8.66 -20.57
N SER A 377 -2.86 -9.20 -19.36
CA SER A 377 -1.59 -9.31 -18.63
C SER A 377 -1.50 -10.66 -17.94
N PHE A 378 -0.31 -11.25 -17.96
CA PHE A 378 0.06 -12.39 -17.14
C PHE A 378 1.35 -12.08 -16.41
N GLN A 379 1.37 -12.30 -15.10
CA GLN A 379 2.54 -12.16 -14.26
C GLN A 379 2.82 -13.48 -13.54
N ALA A 380 4.09 -13.85 -13.45
CA ALA A 380 4.58 -14.90 -12.57
C ALA A 380 5.74 -14.37 -11.73
N ARG A 381 5.77 -14.71 -10.45
CA ARG A 381 6.80 -14.26 -9.52
C ARG A 381 7.22 -15.38 -8.58
N LEU A 382 8.51 -15.47 -8.35
CA LEU A 382 9.12 -16.34 -7.36
C LEU A 382 9.98 -15.48 -6.42
N SER A 383 9.79 -15.61 -5.12
CA SER A 383 10.54 -14.85 -4.12
C SER A 383 10.96 -15.74 -2.96
N ILE A 384 12.14 -15.51 -2.42
CA ILE A 384 12.67 -16.19 -1.24
C ILE A 384 12.96 -15.12 -0.20
N HIS A 385 12.38 -15.29 0.98
CA HIS A 385 12.66 -14.46 2.15
C HIS A 385 13.47 -15.30 3.13
N HIS A 386 14.71 -14.91 3.38
CA HIS A 386 15.64 -15.63 4.23
C HIS A 386 16.10 -14.77 5.41
N ASN A 387 15.95 -15.29 6.62
CA ASN A 387 16.44 -14.69 7.85
C ASN A 387 17.81 -15.31 8.21
N PHE A 388 18.90 -14.67 7.79
CA PHE A 388 20.25 -15.11 8.19
C PHE A 388 20.42 -15.05 9.72
N THR A 389 19.86 -14.01 10.33
CA THR A 389 19.73 -13.86 11.78
C THR A 389 18.43 -13.16 12.10
N ASN A 390 18.07 -13.05 13.38
CA ASN A 390 16.93 -12.23 13.81
C ASN A 390 17.09 -10.73 13.46
N ARG A 391 18.30 -10.30 13.07
CA ARG A 391 18.67 -8.92 12.76
C ARG A 391 19.01 -8.68 11.29
N LEU A 392 19.21 -9.74 10.49
CA LEU A 392 19.58 -9.64 9.07
C LEU A 392 18.65 -10.53 8.25
N LYS A 393 17.87 -9.88 7.39
CA LYS A 393 16.93 -10.52 6.48
C LYS A 393 17.32 -10.18 5.05
N LEU A 394 17.11 -11.13 4.15
CA LEU A 394 17.31 -10.94 2.73
C LEU A 394 16.07 -11.42 2.00
N LYS A 395 15.52 -10.56 1.15
CA LYS A 395 14.45 -10.88 0.20
C LYS A 395 15.07 -10.90 -1.19
N THR A 396 14.86 -11.96 -1.92
CA THR A 396 15.27 -12.04 -3.33
C THR A 396 14.11 -12.54 -4.16
N GLY A 397 14.08 -12.20 -5.44
CA GLY A 397 13.10 -12.77 -6.33
C GLY A 397 13.27 -12.40 -7.78
N VAL A 398 12.48 -13.08 -8.59
CA VAL A 398 12.38 -12.90 -10.03
C VAL A 398 10.91 -12.77 -10.41
N GLU A 399 10.65 -11.98 -11.43
CA GLU A 399 9.32 -11.70 -11.94
C GLU A 399 9.34 -11.68 -13.46
N LEU A 400 8.33 -12.28 -14.07
CA LEU A 400 8.07 -12.27 -15.49
C LEU A 400 6.67 -11.72 -15.71
N THR A 401 6.56 -10.65 -16.48
CA THR A 401 5.29 -10.01 -16.81
C THR A 401 5.14 -9.96 -18.32
N SER A 402 4.04 -10.46 -18.85
CA SER A 402 3.67 -10.39 -20.26
C SER A 402 2.40 -9.57 -20.40
N GLU A 403 2.46 -8.48 -21.14
CA GLU A 403 1.36 -7.56 -21.39
C GLU A 403 1.04 -7.50 -22.88
N LYS A 404 -0.25 -7.41 -23.20
CA LYS A 404 -0.74 -7.22 -24.56
C LYS A 404 -1.85 -6.21 -24.55
N PHE A 405 -1.66 -5.15 -25.32
CA PHE A 405 -2.68 -4.15 -25.61
C PHE A 405 -3.07 -4.24 -27.08
N LYS A 406 -4.36 -4.11 -27.36
CA LYS A 406 -4.90 -4.00 -28.72
C LYS A 406 -6.06 -3.02 -28.72
N GLN A 407 -6.10 -2.14 -29.72
CA GLN A 407 -7.25 -1.31 -30.03
C GLN A 407 -7.66 -1.54 -31.48
N ASP A 408 -8.90 -1.98 -31.69
CA ASP A 408 -9.54 -1.99 -32.99
C ASP A 408 -10.38 -0.69 -33.14
N TYR A 409 -10.05 0.13 -34.13
CA TYR A 409 -10.80 1.35 -34.47
C TYR A 409 -11.77 1.06 -35.61
N TYR A 410 -13.01 1.52 -35.47
CA TYR A 410 -14.03 1.50 -36.52
C TYR A 410 -14.53 2.93 -36.73
N ASN A 411 -14.58 3.35 -38.00
CA ASN A 411 -15.05 4.67 -38.37
C ASN A 411 -16.59 4.74 -38.40
N HIS A 412 -17.11 5.93 -38.71
CA HIS A 412 -18.53 6.24 -38.84
C HIS A 412 -19.33 5.34 -39.82
N LEU A 413 -18.68 4.57 -40.70
CA LEU A 413 -19.32 3.60 -41.60
C LEU A 413 -19.33 2.17 -41.04
N ASP A 414 -19.01 2.01 -39.75
CA ASP A 414 -18.81 0.74 -39.06
C ASP A 414 -17.78 -0.18 -39.74
N SER A 415 -16.89 0.41 -40.54
CA SER A 415 -15.79 -0.27 -41.21
C SER A 415 -14.55 -0.20 -40.33
N LYS A 416 -13.87 -1.34 -40.18
CA LYS A 416 -12.64 -1.42 -39.41
C LYS A 416 -11.53 -0.63 -40.13
N ASP A 417 -11.07 0.45 -39.52
CA ASP A 417 -10.13 1.40 -40.15
C ASP A 417 -8.69 0.96 -39.90
N TYR A 418 -8.28 0.88 -38.62
CA TYR A 418 -6.93 0.47 -38.24
C TYR A 418 -6.89 -0.28 -36.90
N ILE A 419 -5.80 -1.03 -36.69
CA ILE A 419 -5.50 -1.74 -35.44
C ILE A 419 -4.20 -1.18 -34.89
N THR A 420 -4.21 -0.72 -33.64
CA THR A 420 -2.99 -0.39 -32.90
C THR A 420 -2.83 -1.31 -31.71
N GLY A 421 -1.61 -1.44 -31.20
CA GLY A 421 -1.36 -2.33 -30.08
C GLY A 421 0.11 -2.63 -29.90
N TYR A 422 0.41 -3.35 -28.82
CA TYR A 422 1.75 -3.82 -28.54
C TYR A 422 1.71 -5.12 -27.74
N ASN A 423 2.82 -5.85 -27.78
CA ASN A 423 3.09 -6.94 -26.84
C ASN A 423 4.39 -6.60 -26.13
N GLU A 424 4.38 -6.73 -24.81
CA GLU A 424 5.54 -6.45 -23.99
C GLU A 424 5.81 -7.59 -23.03
N ASN A 425 7.06 -7.99 -22.90
CA ASN A 425 7.53 -8.91 -21.89
C ASN A 425 8.60 -8.20 -21.04
N ILE A 426 8.31 -8.05 -19.75
CA ILE A 426 9.21 -7.50 -18.76
C ILE A 426 9.76 -8.65 -17.94
N THR A 427 11.09 -8.76 -17.88
CA THR A 427 11.78 -9.66 -16.95
C THR A 427 12.43 -8.81 -15.87
N ALA A 428 12.18 -9.15 -14.61
CA ALA A 428 12.70 -8.41 -13.48
C ALA A 428 13.39 -9.34 -12.47
N GLY A 429 14.45 -8.83 -11.85
CA GLY A 429 15.12 -9.45 -10.72
C GLY A 429 15.30 -8.42 -9.61
N PHE A 430 15.13 -8.84 -8.35
CA PHE A 430 15.32 -7.96 -7.21
C PHE A 430 16.00 -8.67 -6.03
N ALA A 431 16.70 -7.88 -5.23
CA ALA A 431 17.27 -8.27 -3.96
C ALA A 431 17.18 -7.11 -2.97
N GLU A 432 16.79 -7.39 -1.73
CA GLU A 432 16.67 -6.39 -0.67
C GLU A 432 17.14 -6.98 0.66
N ALA A 433 18.14 -6.33 1.27
CA ALA A 433 18.66 -6.70 2.57
C ALA A 433 18.18 -5.72 3.63
N GLU A 434 17.54 -6.24 4.69
CA GLU A 434 17.15 -5.49 5.87
C GLU A 434 18.08 -5.86 7.04
N TYR A 435 18.75 -4.87 7.61
CA TYR A 435 19.71 -5.07 8.70
C TYR A 435 19.39 -4.16 9.90
N THR A 436 19.22 -4.77 11.07
CA THR A 436 19.00 -4.09 12.35
C THR A 436 20.21 -4.28 13.25
N PRO A 437 21.30 -3.48 13.07
CA PRO A 437 22.53 -3.63 13.86
C PRO A 437 22.30 -3.48 15.36
N VAL A 438 21.36 -2.61 15.77
CA VAL A 438 20.92 -2.37 17.15
C VAL A 438 19.42 -2.08 17.16
N ASN A 439 18.72 -2.29 18.28
CA ASN A 439 17.26 -2.11 18.35
C ASN A 439 16.80 -0.67 17.97
N LYS A 440 17.68 0.33 18.09
CA LYS A 440 17.41 1.72 17.72
C LYS A 440 17.69 2.07 16.24
N LEU A 441 18.32 1.20 15.45
CA LEU A 441 18.73 1.49 14.08
C LEU A 441 18.36 0.34 13.14
N ALA A 442 17.64 0.64 12.07
CA ALA A 442 17.34 -0.27 10.96
C ALA A 442 17.81 0.32 9.64
N LEU A 443 18.37 -0.52 8.78
CA LEU A 443 18.88 -0.20 7.46
C LEU A 443 18.21 -1.13 6.46
N SER A 444 17.85 -0.61 5.29
CA SER A 444 17.41 -1.40 4.14
C SER A 444 18.16 -0.95 2.90
N ALA A 445 18.70 -1.92 2.16
CA ALA A 445 19.33 -1.69 0.88
C ALA A 445 18.75 -2.66 -0.14
N GLY A 446 18.13 -2.13 -1.17
CA GLY A 446 17.46 -2.88 -2.23
C GLY A 446 17.98 -2.50 -3.61
N VAL A 447 17.93 -3.45 -4.53
CA VAL A 447 18.16 -3.23 -5.95
C VAL A 447 17.16 -4.04 -6.74
N ARG A 448 16.60 -3.42 -7.78
CA ARG A 448 15.78 -4.08 -8.79
C ARG A 448 16.34 -3.78 -10.18
N SER A 449 16.33 -4.76 -11.06
CA SER A 449 16.67 -4.61 -12.47
C SER A 449 15.51 -5.12 -13.30
N GLU A 450 15.16 -4.40 -14.35
CA GLU A 450 14.13 -4.81 -15.31
C GLU A 450 14.68 -4.73 -16.73
N TYR A 451 14.30 -5.68 -17.57
CA TYR A 451 14.51 -5.64 -19.02
C TYR A 451 13.16 -5.61 -19.72
N SER A 452 12.97 -4.62 -20.59
CA SER A 452 11.78 -4.48 -21.42
C SER A 452 12.07 -4.98 -22.84
N SER A 453 11.25 -5.91 -23.32
CA SER A 453 11.42 -6.50 -24.66
C SER A 453 11.07 -5.52 -25.79
N ILE A 454 10.07 -4.66 -25.57
CA ILE A 454 9.56 -3.71 -26.55
C ILE A 454 10.47 -2.51 -26.69
N LEU A 455 11.04 -2.04 -25.57
CA LEU A 455 12.00 -0.95 -25.56
C LEU A 455 13.42 -1.43 -25.88
N GLN A 456 13.68 -2.74 -25.80
CA GLN A 456 15.00 -3.37 -25.91
C GLN A 456 16.03 -2.74 -24.96
N LYS A 457 15.59 -2.43 -23.73
CA LYS A 457 16.38 -1.69 -22.74
C LYS A 457 16.26 -2.32 -21.36
N SER A 458 17.36 -2.21 -20.61
CA SER A 458 17.39 -2.52 -19.18
C SER A 458 17.40 -1.24 -18.35
N ASN A 459 16.93 -1.35 -17.10
CA ASN A 459 17.07 -0.32 -16.08
C ASN A 459 17.61 -0.92 -14.77
N LEU A 460 18.09 -0.06 -13.87
CA LEU A 460 18.58 -0.46 -12.55
C LEU A 460 18.05 0.53 -11.50
N MET A 461 17.42 0.00 -10.46
CA MET A 461 16.69 0.73 -9.43
C MET A 461 17.30 0.45 -8.04
N PRO A 462 18.39 1.14 -7.66
CA PRO A 462 18.89 1.10 -6.28
C PRO A 462 17.96 1.86 -5.34
N ARG A 463 17.80 1.34 -4.11
CA ARG A 463 16.98 1.92 -3.04
C ARG A 463 17.68 1.75 -1.71
N LEU A 464 17.68 2.81 -0.91
CA LEU A 464 18.31 2.86 0.41
C LEU A 464 17.37 3.52 1.40
N SER A 465 17.17 2.89 2.55
CA SER A 465 16.35 3.43 3.61
C SER A 465 16.98 3.22 4.98
N LEU A 466 16.81 4.18 5.87
CA LEU A 466 17.32 4.19 7.24
C LEU A 466 16.21 4.58 8.20
N GLY A 467 16.10 3.88 9.33
CA GLY A 467 15.21 4.22 10.42
C GLY A 467 15.99 4.29 11.74
N PHE A 468 15.79 5.36 12.51
CA PHE A 468 16.46 5.59 13.78
C PHE A 468 15.45 5.98 14.87
N LYS A 469 15.45 5.29 16.00
CA LYS A 469 14.66 5.66 17.19
C LYS A 469 15.38 6.76 17.97
N THR A 470 14.76 7.94 18.03
CA THR A 470 15.23 9.06 18.86
C THR A 470 14.80 8.90 20.31
N SER A 471 13.67 8.21 20.56
CA SER A 471 13.18 7.90 21.90
C SER A 471 12.34 6.60 21.90
N ALA A 472 11.69 6.27 23.02
CA ALA A 472 10.77 5.13 23.10
C ALA A 472 9.53 5.31 22.19
N THR A 473 9.14 6.56 21.93
CA THR A 473 7.93 6.94 21.18
C THR A 473 8.24 7.68 19.88
N GLY A 474 9.48 8.18 19.70
CA GLY A 474 9.91 8.96 18.54
C GLY A 474 10.88 8.21 17.63
N SER A 475 10.73 8.39 16.32
CA SER A 475 11.61 7.85 15.29
C SER A 475 11.77 8.80 14.11
N ILE A 476 12.96 8.82 13.52
CA ILE A 476 13.28 9.49 12.27
C ILE A 476 13.54 8.41 11.22
N SER A 477 13.10 8.62 9.98
CA SER A 477 13.47 7.77 8.85
C SER A 477 13.85 8.58 7.62
N LEU A 478 14.78 8.04 6.84
CA LEU A 478 15.28 8.57 5.59
C LEU A 478 15.09 7.51 4.51
N ALA A 479 14.68 7.90 3.31
CA ALA A 479 14.67 7.02 2.15
C ALA A 479 15.14 7.75 0.89
N TYR A 480 15.89 7.02 0.07
CA TYR A 480 16.31 7.40 -1.26
C TYR A 480 16.04 6.23 -2.21
N GLY A 481 15.57 6.51 -3.43
CA GLY A 481 15.44 5.45 -4.43
C GLY A 481 15.18 5.98 -5.83
N ILE A 482 15.60 5.19 -6.81
CA ILE A 482 15.30 5.39 -8.23
C ILE A 482 14.17 4.45 -8.63
N PHE A 483 13.20 4.99 -9.35
CA PHE A 483 12.00 4.28 -9.80
C PHE A 483 11.84 4.50 -11.31
N TYR A 484 11.50 3.43 -12.03
CA TYR A 484 11.14 3.51 -13.44
C TYR A 484 9.75 2.93 -13.69
N GLN A 485 9.14 3.39 -14.77
CA GLN A 485 7.99 2.73 -15.39
C GLN A 485 8.15 2.70 -16.92
N SER A 486 7.54 1.71 -17.56
CA SER A 486 7.41 1.68 -19.00
C SER A 486 6.44 2.77 -19.49
N PRO A 487 6.62 3.29 -20.71
CA PRO A 487 5.65 4.17 -21.36
C PRO A 487 4.22 3.64 -21.32
N THR A 488 3.24 4.54 -21.25
CA THR A 488 1.82 4.16 -21.20
C THR A 488 1.34 3.53 -22.50
N ALA A 489 0.26 2.74 -22.43
CA ALA A 489 -0.34 2.11 -23.61
C ALA A 489 -0.74 3.11 -24.71
N SER A 490 -1.14 4.33 -24.32
CA SER A 490 -1.47 5.41 -25.26
C SER A 490 -0.29 5.83 -26.16
N ALA A 491 0.95 5.68 -25.69
CA ALA A 491 2.16 5.95 -26.48
C ALA A 491 2.70 4.69 -27.15
N LEU A 492 2.80 3.56 -26.42
CA LEU A 492 3.37 2.31 -26.95
C LEU A 492 2.57 1.73 -28.12
N ARG A 493 1.28 2.03 -28.23
CA ARG A 493 0.47 1.59 -29.38
C ARG A 493 0.87 2.25 -30.71
N PHE A 494 1.62 3.37 -30.66
CA PHE A 494 2.06 4.13 -31.84
C PHE A 494 3.56 4.07 -32.07
N THR A 495 4.37 4.12 -31.01
CA THR A 495 5.83 4.07 -31.14
C THR A 495 6.48 3.21 -30.05
N HIS A 496 7.54 2.50 -30.43
CA HIS A 496 8.39 1.74 -29.52
C HIS A 496 9.77 2.40 -29.34
N GLN A 497 10.04 3.51 -30.02
CA GLN A 497 11.31 4.24 -29.98
C GLN A 497 11.42 5.15 -28.74
N LEU A 498 10.97 4.64 -27.60
CA LEU A 498 10.94 5.36 -26.33
C LEU A 498 11.95 4.75 -25.34
N SER A 499 12.05 5.37 -24.18
CA SER A 499 12.78 4.89 -23.03
C SER A 499 11.84 4.79 -21.83
N PHE A 500 12.30 4.12 -20.78
CA PHE A 500 11.62 4.19 -19.48
C PHE A 500 11.54 5.63 -18.99
N GLU A 501 10.42 5.97 -18.35
CA GLU A 501 10.30 7.19 -17.56
C GLU A 501 10.88 6.94 -16.17
N GLN A 502 11.45 7.98 -15.55
CA GLN A 502 12.16 7.86 -14.28
C GLN A 502 11.69 8.88 -13.23
N ALA A 503 11.65 8.44 -11.98
CA ALA A 503 11.50 9.29 -10.81
C ALA A 503 12.55 8.95 -9.73
N ASN A 504 13.24 9.96 -9.20
CA ASN A 504 14.17 9.81 -8.07
C ASN A 504 13.51 10.40 -6.83
N HIS A 505 13.40 9.63 -5.74
CA HIS A 505 12.74 10.07 -4.51
C HIS A 505 13.76 10.31 -3.40
N TYR A 506 13.55 11.39 -2.65
CA TYR A 506 14.25 11.72 -1.42
C TYR A 506 13.22 12.03 -0.35
N ILE A 507 13.25 11.30 0.76
CA ILE A 507 12.20 11.37 1.79
C ILE A 507 12.85 11.45 3.16
N LEU A 508 12.41 12.41 3.97
CA LEU A 508 12.73 12.54 5.39
C LEU A 508 11.43 12.56 6.19
N ASN A 509 11.32 11.65 7.15
CA ASN A 509 10.14 11.47 7.97
C ASN A 509 10.49 11.52 9.45
N TYR A 510 9.67 12.20 10.24
CA TYR A 510 9.65 12.08 11.69
C TYR A 510 8.28 11.59 12.15
N GLN A 511 8.29 10.58 13.01
CA GLN A 511 7.09 9.97 13.54
C GLN A 511 7.17 9.85 15.07
N TYR A 512 6.08 10.21 15.72
CA TYR A 512 5.84 10.04 17.14
C TYR A 512 4.59 9.20 17.36
N VAL A 513 4.71 8.09 18.10
CA VAL A 513 3.59 7.19 18.44
C VAL A 513 3.57 6.97 19.94
N LYS A 514 2.45 7.30 20.58
CA LYS A 514 2.24 7.07 22.01
C LYS A 514 0.76 6.88 22.34
N ASP A 515 0.42 5.77 23.00
CA ASP A 515 -0.94 5.45 23.47
C ASP A 515 -2.01 5.61 22.37
N ASP A 516 -1.84 4.90 21.23
CA ASP A 516 -2.72 4.96 20.05
C ASP A 516 -2.88 6.34 19.38
N ARG A 517 -2.02 7.29 19.76
CA ARG A 517 -1.87 8.59 19.08
C ARG A 517 -0.65 8.56 18.18
N THR A 518 -0.83 9.05 16.96
CA THR A 518 0.21 9.10 15.94
C THR A 518 0.34 10.54 15.45
N PHE A 519 1.56 11.06 15.47
CA PHE A 519 1.94 12.27 14.75
C PHE A 519 3.05 11.91 13.77
N ARG A 520 2.93 12.34 12.52
CA ARG A 520 3.92 12.13 11.47
C ARG A 520 4.07 13.41 10.66
N VAL A 521 5.31 13.79 10.37
CA VAL A 521 5.65 14.84 9.42
C VAL A 521 6.69 14.30 8.45
N GLU A 522 6.44 14.46 7.16
CA GLU A 522 7.31 13.97 6.11
C GLU A 522 7.59 15.08 5.09
N ALA A 523 8.87 15.36 4.87
CA ALA A 523 9.34 16.20 3.78
C ALA A 523 9.80 15.28 2.63
N TYR A 524 9.48 15.66 1.41
CA TYR A 524 9.87 14.90 0.23
C TYR A 524 10.32 15.81 -0.91
N TYR A 525 11.21 15.27 -1.72
CA TYR A 525 11.64 15.83 -2.99
C TYR A 525 11.70 14.70 -4.02
N LYS A 526 11.16 14.96 -5.21
CA LYS A 526 11.11 14.02 -6.32
C LYS A 526 11.57 14.72 -7.60
N ASP A 527 12.56 14.15 -8.26
CA ASP A 527 12.96 14.57 -9.62
C ASP A 527 12.36 13.62 -10.64
N TYR A 528 11.79 14.18 -11.71
CA TYR A 528 11.34 13.44 -12.87
C TYR A 528 12.31 13.62 -14.03
N LEU A 529 12.69 12.50 -14.65
CA LEU A 529 13.58 12.46 -15.80
C LEU A 529 12.95 11.60 -16.90
N HIS A 530 13.26 11.92 -18.15
CA HIS A 530 12.86 11.14 -19.31
C HIS A 530 11.34 10.93 -19.47
N LEU A 531 10.54 11.90 -19.02
CA LEU A 531 9.10 11.87 -19.22
C LEU A 531 8.77 11.94 -20.72
N ILE A 532 7.71 11.26 -21.12
CA ILE A 532 7.24 11.26 -22.50
C ILE A 532 6.67 12.63 -22.85
N ARG A 533 6.96 13.09 -24.06
CA ARG A 533 6.37 14.27 -24.68
C ARG A 533 5.80 13.93 -26.05
N TYR A 534 4.75 14.64 -26.42
CA TYR A 534 4.15 14.63 -27.75
C TYR A 534 3.64 16.01 -28.12
N THR A 535 3.48 16.32 -29.40
CA THR A 535 2.88 17.60 -29.83
C THR A 535 1.37 17.58 -29.81
N THR A 536 0.77 16.44 -30.14
CA THR A 536 -0.67 16.24 -30.22
C THR A 536 -1.03 14.92 -29.54
N GLU A 537 -2.00 14.93 -28.63
CA GLU A 537 -2.44 13.71 -27.98
C GLU A 537 -3.04 12.73 -29.01
N ASN A 538 -2.73 11.44 -28.85
CA ASN A 538 -3.22 10.35 -29.72
C ASN A 538 -2.84 10.46 -31.21
N THR A 539 -1.78 11.21 -31.55
CA THR A 539 -1.26 11.23 -32.92
C THR A 539 -0.69 9.86 -33.33
N PRO A 540 -1.02 9.35 -34.53
CA PRO A 540 -0.44 8.10 -35.03
C PRO A 540 1.01 8.28 -35.52
N ASP A 541 1.51 9.51 -35.61
CA ASP A 541 2.90 9.80 -36.02
C ASP A 541 3.89 9.34 -34.94
N PRO A 542 4.72 8.30 -35.19
CA PRO A 542 5.68 7.82 -34.21
C PRO A 542 6.77 8.84 -33.86
N LEU A 543 7.07 9.78 -34.76
CA LEU A 543 8.11 10.80 -34.57
C LEU A 543 7.65 11.96 -33.69
N ALA A 544 6.35 12.09 -33.46
CA ALA A 544 5.80 13.09 -32.57
C ALA A 544 6.16 12.82 -31.09
N TYR A 545 6.63 11.62 -30.76
CA TYR A 545 6.90 11.17 -29.40
C TYR A 545 8.40 11.16 -29.06
N ASN A 546 8.76 11.59 -27.85
CA ASN A 546 10.14 11.51 -27.33
C ASN A 546 10.19 11.49 -25.79
N ASN A 547 11.37 11.23 -25.20
CA ASN A 547 11.61 11.24 -23.75
C ASN A 547 12.38 12.49 -23.26
N GLN A 548 12.12 13.67 -23.83
CA GLN A 548 12.79 14.91 -23.41
C GLN A 548 12.07 15.65 -22.26
N GLY A 549 11.05 15.02 -21.68
CA GLY A 549 10.32 15.58 -20.56
C GLY A 549 11.07 15.42 -19.23
N HIS A 550 10.83 16.36 -18.33
CA HIS A 550 11.45 16.41 -17.00
C HIS A 550 10.59 17.25 -16.06
N GLY A 551 10.89 17.23 -14.77
CA GLY A 551 10.15 18.01 -13.79
C GLY A 551 10.57 17.71 -12.35
N TYR A 552 9.84 18.26 -11.40
CA TYR A 552 10.05 18.00 -9.99
C TYR A 552 8.73 18.04 -9.21
N ALA A 553 8.71 17.43 -8.04
CA ALA A 553 7.67 17.59 -7.03
C ALA A 553 8.30 17.60 -5.64
N LYS A 554 8.00 18.62 -4.84
CA LYS A 554 8.53 18.75 -3.47
C LYS A 554 7.45 19.23 -2.53
N GLY A 555 7.51 18.83 -1.27
CA GLY A 555 6.43 19.14 -0.35
C GLY A 555 6.63 18.64 1.07
N ILE A 556 5.62 18.92 1.89
CA ILE A 556 5.53 18.50 3.29
C ILE A 556 4.14 17.90 3.52
N ASP A 557 4.13 16.73 4.15
CA ASP A 557 2.94 15.99 4.55
C ASP A 557 2.89 15.89 6.07
N ILE A 558 1.76 16.25 6.68
CA ILE A 558 1.50 16.16 8.12
C ILE A 558 0.31 15.23 8.34
N TYR A 559 0.44 14.31 9.28
CA TYR A 559 -0.60 13.39 9.71
C TYR A 559 -0.68 13.36 11.23
N PHE A 560 -1.87 13.53 11.76
CA PHE A 560 -2.17 13.38 13.17
C PHE A 560 -3.40 12.49 13.34
N ARG A 561 -3.31 11.41 14.11
CA ARG A 561 -4.45 10.56 14.50
C ARG A 561 -4.48 10.39 16.00
N ASP A 562 -5.65 10.49 16.57
CA ASP A 562 -5.89 10.31 18.00
C ASP A 562 -7.13 9.46 18.21
N GLN A 563 -6.93 8.32 18.88
CA GLN A 563 -7.95 7.33 19.20
C GLN A 563 -8.20 7.24 20.72
N LYS A 564 -7.56 8.11 21.51
CA LYS A 564 -7.44 7.92 22.96
C LYS A 564 -7.87 9.11 23.79
N THR A 565 -7.57 10.33 23.37
CA THR A 565 -7.78 11.52 24.21
C THR A 565 -9.26 11.73 24.53
N ILE A 566 -10.15 11.52 23.55
CA ILE A 566 -11.59 11.64 23.71
C ILE A 566 -12.23 10.26 23.59
N LYS A 567 -12.95 9.84 24.63
CA LYS A 567 -13.58 8.50 24.67
C LYS A 567 -14.54 8.33 23.49
N HIS A 568 -14.44 7.18 22.81
CA HIS A 568 -15.26 6.83 21.63
C HIS A 568 -15.05 7.69 20.39
N LEU A 569 -14.12 8.65 20.41
CA LEU A 569 -13.74 9.43 19.24
C LEU A 569 -12.43 8.88 18.66
N ASP A 570 -12.46 8.56 17.37
CA ASP A 570 -11.28 8.35 16.54
C ASP A 570 -11.28 9.43 15.46
N TYR A 571 -10.23 10.23 15.42
CA TYR A 571 -10.11 11.27 14.41
C TYR A 571 -8.70 11.36 13.89
N TRP A 572 -8.59 11.79 12.63
CA TRP A 572 -7.31 12.15 12.06
C TRP A 572 -7.41 13.41 11.21
N LEU A 573 -6.32 14.17 11.24
CA LEU A 573 -6.12 15.41 10.50
C LEU A 573 -4.92 15.21 9.58
N THR A 574 -5.07 15.63 8.32
CA THR A 574 -4.01 15.57 7.32
C THR A 574 -3.85 16.94 6.69
N TYR A 575 -2.60 17.32 6.45
CA TYR A 575 -2.24 18.49 5.68
C TYR A 575 -1.13 18.12 4.71
N SER A 576 -1.23 18.58 3.47
CA SER A 576 -0.25 18.35 2.44
C SER A 576 0.00 19.62 1.65
N PHE A 577 1.25 20.04 1.62
CA PHE A 577 1.75 21.09 0.75
C PHE A 577 2.58 20.46 -0.38
N ILE A 578 2.39 20.94 -1.60
CA ILE A 578 3.18 20.52 -2.77
C ILE A 578 3.50 21.72 -3.69
N ASP A 579 4.74 21.77 -4.16
CA ASP A 579 5.20 22.55 -5.31
C ASP A 579 5.72 21.56 -6.35
N SER A 580 5.06 21.51 -7.51
CA SER A 580 5.37 20.56 -8.57
C SER A 580 5.21 21.18 -9.93
N LYS A 581 6.17 20.92 -10.82
CA LYS A 581 6.10 21.30 -12.23
C LYS A 581 6.64 20.20 -13.12
N ARG A 582 6.04 20.02 -14.29
CA ARG A 582 6.44 19.03 -15.30
C ARG A 582 6.45 19.66 -16.69
N LEU A 583 7.44 19.30 -17.48
CA LEU A 583 7.44 19.43 -18.93
C LEU A 583 7.24 18.01 -19.45
N TYR A 584 6.02 17.66 -19.83
CA TYR A 584 5.63 16.31 -20.22
C TYR A 584 4.39 16.35 -21.11
N LYS A 585 4.10 15.27 -21.84
CA LYS A 585 3.00 15.20 -22.80
C LYS A 585 3.09 16.38 -23.79
N ASP A 586 1.98 17.07 -23.99
CA ASP A 586 1.77 18.25 -24.83
C ASP A 586 2.13 19.57 -24.16
N PHE A 587 2.72 19.57 -22.96
CA PHE A 587 3.10 20.82 -22.31
C PHE A 587 4.18 21.52 -23.13
N THR A 588 3.92 22.80 -23.44
CA THR A 588 4.82 23.68 -24.19
C THR A 588 5.97 24.20 -23.31
N GLN A 589 5.72 24.33 -22.01
CA GLN A 589 6.68 24.79 -21.02
C GLN A 589 6.51 24.07 -19.67
N LEU A 590 7.51 24.21 -18.80
CA LEU A 590 7.50 23.64 -17.45
C LEU A 590 6.38 24.28 -16.61
N ALA A 591 5.34 23.51 -16.29
CA ALA A 591 4.15 24.02 -15.60
C ALA A 591 3.58 23.04 -14.59
N THR A 592 2.73 23.52 -13.69
CA THR A 592 2.03 22.68 -12.70
C THR A 592 0.85 21.97 -13.38
N PRO A 593 0.79 20.62 -13.38
CA PRO A 593 -0.33 19.88 -13.96
C PRO A 593 -1.69 20.21 -13.35
N SER A 594 -2.76 20.06 -14.12
CA SER A 594 -4.13 20.46 -13.74
C SER A 594 -4.76 19.67 -12.60
N PHE A 595 -4.19 18.51 -12.27
CA PHE A 595 -4.64 17.69 -11.15
C PHE A 595 -3.99 18.07 -9.81
N ILE A 596 -3.08 19.05 -9.78
CA ILE A 596 -2.35 19.44 -8.57
C ILE A 596 -3.00 20.65 -7.91
N SER A 597 -3.32 20.49 -6.63
CA SER A 597 -3.64 21.57 -5.70
C SER A 597 -2.50 21.70 -4.70
N ASP A 598 -1.98 22.92 -4.55
CA ASP A 598 -0.79 23.19 -3.74
C ASP A 598 -1.01 22.87 -2.25
N ASN A 599 -2.21 23.13 -1.73
CA ASN A 599 -2.56 22.91 -0.31
C ASN A 599 -3.79 22.02 -0.20
N ASN A 600 -3.67 20.92 0.55
CA ASN A 600 -4.76 19.99 0.82
C ASN A 600 -4.91 19.79 2.33
N VAL A 601 -6.14 19.80 2.84
CA VAL A 601 -6.47 19.53 4.24
C VAL A 601 -7.59 18.50 4.28
N ASN A 602 -7.44 17.46 5.10
CA ASN A 602 -8.55 16.57 5.42
C ASN A 602 -8.69 16.41 6.93
N ALA A 603 -9.93 16.36 7.40
CA ALA A 603 -10.27 16.07 8.78
C ALA A 603 -11.35 14.99 8.80
N VAL A 604 -11.04 13.82 9.36
CA VAL A 604 -11.97 12.70 9.49
C VAL A 604 -12.24 12.46 10.96
N PHE A 605 -13.51 12.43 11.33
CA PHE A 605 -13.99 12.19 12.69
C PHE A 605 -14.93 11.00 12.70
N LYS A 606 -14.78 10.13 13.69
CA LYS A 606 -15.64 8.97 13.91
C LYS A 606 -15.96 8.89 15.38
N TYR A 607 -17.25 9.04 15.70
CA TYR A 607 -17.71 9.03 17.08
C TYR A 607 -18.73 7.91 17.28
N PHE A 608 -18.38 6.95 18.15
CA PHE A 608 -19.31 5.89 18.52
C PHE A 608 -20.16 6.35 19.71
N VAL A 609 -21.48 6.22 19.58
CA VAL A 609 -22.45 6.55 20.62
C VAL A 609 -23.00 5.23 21.20
N PRO A 610 -22.49 4.73 22.34
CA PRO A 610 -22.88 3.41 22.85
C PRO A 610 -24.37 3.28 23.13
N LYS A 611 -25.00 4.34 23.66
CA LYS A 611 -26.45 4.35 23.96
C LYS A 611 -27.32 4.18 22.72
N LEU A 612 -26.85 4.62 21.56
CA LEU A 612 -27.56 4.52 20.29
C LEU A 612 -27.05 3.34 19.44
N GLN A 613 -26.03 2.61 19.92
CA GLN A 613 -25.31 1.58 19.13
C GLN A 613 -24.93 2.08 17.73
N SER A 614 -24.56 3.36 17.63
CA SER A 614 -24.40 4.05 16.36
C SER A 614 -23.02 4.67 16.23
N LEU A 615 -22.39 4.51 15.08
CA LEU A 615 -21.16 5.21 14.70
C LEU A 615 -21.52 6.37 13.77
N ILE A 616 -21.13 7.58 14.14
CA ILE A 616 -21.28 8.78 13.31
C ILE A 616 -19.92 9.11 12.71
N GLY A 617 -19.84 9.22 11.39
CA GLY A 617 -18.65 9.67 10.68
C GLY A 617 -18.86 11.02 10.03
N LEU A 618 -17.84 11.88 10.12
CA LEU A 618 -17.78 13.18 9.45
C LEU A 618 -16.43 13.29 8.75
N THR A 619 -16.42 13.78 7.51
CA THR A 619 -15.19 14.06 6.76
C THR A 619 -15.28 15.45 6.17
N TYR A 620 -14.31 16.30 6.46
CA TYR A 620 -14.10 17.57 5.77
C TYR A 620 -12.86 17.46 4.89
N SER A 621 -12.98 17.87 3.63
CA SER A 621 -11.88 17.94 2.67
C SER A 621 -11.84 19.31 2.02
N TYR A 622 -10.66 19.93 2.06
CA TYR A 622 -10.35 21.21 1.42
C TYR A 622 -9.15 21.04 0.50
N ALA A 623 -9.20 21.65 -0.68
CA ALA A 623 -8.03 21.79 -1.54
C ALA A 623 -7.99 23.19 -2.16
N SER A 624 -6.80 23.77 -2.28
CA SER A 624 -6.61 25.03 -3.00
C SER A 624 -6.94 24.87 -4.49
N GLY A 625 -7.16 25.99 -5.17
CA GLY A 625 -7.41 26.02 -6.62
C GLY A 625 -6.32 25.29 -7.42
N ARG A 626 -6.74 24.59 -8.47
CA ARG A 626 -5.84 23.85 -9.37
C ARG A 626 -5.59 24.65 -10.64
N PRO A 627 -4.38 24.62 -11.22
CA PRO A 627 -4.11 25.31 -12.46
C PRO A 627 -4.88 24.65 -13.62
N TYR A 628 -5.18 25.40 -14.67
CA TYR A 628 -5.76 24.85 -15.89
C TYR A 628 -5.29 25.63 -17.12
N PHE A 629 -5.39 24.99 -18.28
CA PHE A 629 -5.03 25.63 -19.54
C PHE A 629 -6.16 26.58 -19.95
N ASN A 630 -5.84 27.86 -20.12
CA ASN A 630 -6.78 28.88 -20.59
C ASN A 630 -6.26 29.45 -21.92
N PRO A 631 -6.87 29.11 -23.07
CA PRO A 631 -6.46 29.65 -24.37
C PRO A 631 -6.71 31.16 -24.50
N ASN A 632 -7.52 31.76 -23.64
CA ASN A 632 -7.70 33.21 -23.56
C ASN A 632 -6.62 33.92 -22.73
N SER A 633 -5.74 33.17 -22.06
CA SER A 633 -4.66 33.70 -21.24
C SER A 633 -3.34 33.67 -22.00
N THR A 634 -2.51 34.69 -21.80
CA THR A 634 -1.15 34.71 -22.37
C THR A 634 -0.21 33.71 -21.70
N ASP A 635 -0.49 33.36 -20.44
CA ASP A 635 0.37 32.52 -19.63
C ASP A 635 -0.15 31.08 -19.56
N PHE A 636 0.67 30.13 -20.00
CA PHE A 636 0.33 28.71 -19.96
C PHE A 636 0.15 28.21 -18.50
N MET A 637 -1.01 27.62 -18.22
CA MET A 637 -1.36 26.95 -16.95
C MET A 637 -1.26 27.85 -15.69
N LYS A 638 -1.48 29.16 -15.84
CA LYS A 638 -1.38 30.11 -14.72
C LYS A 638 -2.69 30.30 -13.96
N ASP A 639 -3.82 30.28 -14.67
CA ASP A 639 -5.14 30.48 -14.06
C ASP A 639 -5.50 29.30 -13.17
N LYS A 640 -6.21 29.58 -12.06
CA LYS A 640 -6.58 28.58 -11.05
C LYS A 640 -8.08 28.50 -10.85
N THR A 641 -8.59 27.29 -10.66
CA THR A 641 -9.97 27.10 -10.21
C THR A 641 -10.20 27.69 -8.83
N LYS A 642 -11.46 27.86 -8.41
CA LYS A 642 -11.77 28.13 -7.00
C LYS A 642 -11.38 26.96 -6.11
N SER A 643 -11.20 27.22 -4.81
CA SER A 643 -10.91 26.17 -3.83
C SER A 643 -12.02 25.13 -3.75
N TYR A 644 -11.61 23.87 -3.64
CA TYR A 644 -12.50 22.72 -3.40
C TYR A 644 -12.89 22.65 -1.93
N ASN A 645 -14.17 22.35 -1.66
CA ASN A 645 -14.69 22.07 -0.33
C ASN A 645 -15.68 20.90 -0.38
N ASP A 646 -15.56 19.96 0.55
CA ASP A 646 -16.51 18.88 0.77
C ASP A 646 -16.68 18.62 2.26
N VAL A 647 -17.94 18.54 2.71
CA VAL A 647 -18.28 18.00 4.03
C VAL A 647 -19.19 16.81 3.81
N SER A 648 -18.70 15.62 4.11
CA SER A 648 -19.43 14.36 3.97
C SER A 648 -19.75 13.78 5.35
N MET A 649 -20.92 13.13 5.47
CA MET A 649 -21.36 12.49 6.72
C MET A 649 -21.85 11.06 6.46
N ASN A 650 -21.61 10.17 7.41
CA ASN A 650 -22.24 8.85 7.46
C ASN A 650 -22.72 8.49 8.88
N LEU A 651 -23.63 7.52 8.92
CA LEU A 651 -24.19 6.95 10.14
C LEU A 651 -24.29 5.43 9.96
N SER A 652 -23.68 4.66 10.87
CA SER A 652 -23.81 3.21 10.93
C SER A 652 -24.51 2.83 12.24
N TYR A 653 -25.75 2.37 12.15
CA TYR A 653 -26.51 1.84 13.28
C TYR A 653 -26.37 0.32 13.36
N ILE A 654 -25.87 -0.18 14.49
CA ILE A 654 -25.68 -1.59 14.76
C ILE A 654 -26.93 -2.11 15.48
N THR A 655 -27.53 -3.17 14.95
CA THR A 655 -28.76 -3.75 15.49
C THR A 655 -28.84 -5.25 15.18
N SER A 656 -29.98 -5.86 15.46
CA SER A 656 -30.27 -7.25 15.09
C SER A 656 -31.66 -7.40 14.50
N PHE A 657 -31.76 -7.92 13.28
CA PHE A 657 -33.03 -8.32 12.67
C PHE A 657 -33.15 -9.84 12.68
N PHE A 658 -34.28 -10.35 13.19
CA PHE A 658 -34.55 -11.78 13.32
C PHE A 658 -33.43 -12.56 14.05
N GLY A 659 -32.77 -11.93 15.03
CA GLY A 659 -31.65 -12.52 15.78
C GLY A 659 -30.31 -12.55 15.07
N ASN A 660 -30.19 -11.92 13.88
CA ASN A 660 -28.96 -11.84 13.10
C ASN A 660 -28.33 -10.46 13.19
N TYR A 661 -27.00 -10.40 13.27
CA TYR A 661 -26.25 -9.15 13.33
C TYR A 661 -26.51 -8.31 12.08
N THR A 662 -26.96 -7.06 12.27
CA THR A 662 -27.38 -6.18 11.19
C THR A 662 -26.76 -4.79 11.35
N ILE A 663 -26.30 -4.21 10.25
CA ILE A 663 -25.84 -2.82 10.20
C ILE A 663 -26.74 -2.07 9.21
N VAL A 664 -27.35 -0.98 9.67
CA VAL A 664 -28.02 0.00 8.82
C VAL A 664 -27.08 1.17 8.61
N TYR A 665 -26.70 1.43 7.36
CA TYR A 665 -25.75 2.46 6.97
C TYR A 665 -26.45 3.53 6.14
N CYS A 666 -26.15 4.79 6.44
CA CYS A 666 -26.57 5.96 5.68
C CYS A 666 -25.33 6.82 5.42
N SER A 667 -25.22 7.38 4.21
CA SER A 667 -24.18 8.36 3.90
C SER A 667 -24.69 9.43 2.95
N VAL A 668 -24.18 10.65 3.14
CA VAL A 668 -24.41 11.78 2.25
C VAL A 668 -23.09 12.51 2.04
N SER A 669 -22.65 12.65 0.79
CA SER A 669 -21.50 13.47 0.44
C SER A 669 -21.90 14.93 0.23
N ASN A 670 -20.95 15.84 0.47
CA ASN A 670 -21.10 17.28 0.27
C ASN A 670 -22.42 17.83 0.85
N ILE A 671 -22.70 17.59 2.13
CA ILE A 671 -23.98 17.89 2.79
C ILE A 671 -24.39 19.36 2.61
N PHE A 672 -23.42 20.30 2.59
CA PHE A 672 -23.68 21.73 2.37
C PHE A 672 -23.86 22.10 0.89
N GLY A 673 -23.58 21.18 -0.05
CA GLY A 673 -23.81 21.36 -1.47
C GLY A 673 -22.85 22.38 -2.11
N PHE A 674 -21.58 22.39 -1.67
CA PHE A 674 -20.53 23.21 -2.27
C PHE A 674 -20.46 22.96 -3.77
N ASN A 675 -20.49 24.03 -4.56
CA ASN A 675 -20.42 23.93 -6.01
C ASN A 675 -18.96 23.80 -6.44
N ASN A 676 -18.33 22.63 -6.35
CA ASN A 676 -16.93 22.46 -6.71
C ASN A 676 -16.70 22.59 -8.24
N VAL A 677 -15.56 23.16 -8.64
CA VAL A 677 -15.13 23.27 -10.05
C VAL A 677 -13.78 22.60 -10.17
N TYR A 678 -13.72 21.65 -11.08
CA TYR A 678 -12.55 20.80 -11.30
C TYR A 678 -11.61 21.35 -12.38
N GLY A 679 -12.13 22.11 -13.32
CA GLY A 679 -11.39 22.70 -14.42
C GLY A 679 -12.37 23.37 -15.39
N TYR A 680 -11.88 23.72 -16.57
CA TYR A 680 -12.68 24.35 -17.62
C TYR A 680 -12.39 23.69 -18.96
N HIS A 681 -13.44 23.44 -19.73
CA HIS A 681 -13.34 23.21 -21.16
C HIS A 681 -13.45 24.52 -21.90
N TYR A 682 -12.78 24.62 -23.04
CA TYR A 682 -12.82 25.77 -23.92
C TYR A 682 -13.28 25.32 -25.30
N SER A 683 -14.12 26.14 -25.93
CA SER A 683 -14.48 25.93 -27.33
C SER A 683 -13.21 25.93 -28.20
N THR A 684 -13.19 25.11 -29.25
CA THR A 684 -12.11 25.14 -30.23
C THR A 684 -12.21 26.34 -31.20
N ILE A 685 -13.34 27.06 -31.19
CA ILE A 685 -13.59 28.20 -32.05
C ILE A 685 -13.72 29.46 -31.19
N ALA A 686 -12.92 30.48 -31.50
CA ALA A 686 -13.04 31.79 -30.88
C ALA A 686 -14.25 32.55 -31.43
N ASP A 687 -14.88 33.37 -30.60
CA ASP A 687 -15.90 34.32 -31.03
C ASP A 687 -15.31 35.46 -31.87
N ALA A 688 -16.16 36.38 -32.34
CA ALA A 688 -15.74 37.51 -33.18
C ALA A 688 -14.71 38.44 -32.51
N SER A 689 -14.54 38.36 -31.19
CA SER A 689 -13.54 39.11 -30.43
C SER A 689 -12.24 38.34 -30.17
N GLY A 690 -12.13 37.11 -30.67
CA GLY A 690 -10.99 36.23 -30.42
C GLY A 690 -11.08 35.48 -29.08
N HIS A 691 -12.25 35.49 -28.41
CA HIS A 691 -12.44 34.86 -27.11
C HIS A 691 -13.04 33.46 -27.26
N PHE A 692 -12.41 32.47 -26.61
CA PHE A 692 -12.89 31.09 -26.55
C PHE A 692 -13.85 30.93 -25.37
N ALA A 693 -15.12 30.60 -25.66
CA ALA A 693 -16.12 30.34 -24.63
C ALA A 693 -15.69 29.18 -23.70
N GLN A 694 -16.04 29.27 -22.42
CA GLN A 694 -15.63 28.29 -21.40
C GLN A 694 -16.82 27.62 -20.70
N HIS A 695 -16.62 26.36 -20.30
CA HIS A 695 -17.58 25.59 -19.52
C HIS A 695 -16.92 24.94 -18.30
N GLU A 696 -17.56 25.03 -17.15
CA GLU A 696 -17.06 24.43 -15.91
C GLU A 696 -17.14 22.89 -15.95
N ILE A 697 -16.03 22.24 -15.58
CA ILE A 697 -16.04 20.82 -15.22
C ILE A 697 -16.49 20.73 -13.76
N ASN A 698 -17.64 20.10 -13.51
CA ASN A 698 -18.25 20.02 -12.18
C ASN A 698 -18.58 18.57 -11.79
N PRO A 699 -18.83 18.31 -10.48
CA PRO A 699 -19.47 17.06 -10.05
C PRO A 699 -20.80 16.81 -10.77
N GLN A 700 -21.11 15.54 -11.05
CA GLN A 700 -22.35 15.12 -11.71
C GLN A 700 -23.61 15.50 -10.93
N ALA A 701 -23.52 15.51 -9.59
CA ALA A 701 -24.53 16.08 -8.71
C ALA A 701 -23.85 16.79 -7.55
N LYS A 702 -24.52 17.78 -6.96
CA LYS A 702 -23.99 18.49 -5.78
C LYS A 702 -23.81 17.57 -4.58
N ARG A 703 -24.64 16.52 -4.45
CA ARG A 703 -24.66 15.58 -3.33
C ARG A 703 -24.83 14.17 -3.85
N PHE A 704 -24.20 13.21 -3.19
CA PHE A 704 -24.46 11.79 -3.37
C PHE A 704 -25.01 11.21 -2.06
N ALA A 705 -26.06 10.39 -2.11
CA ALA A 705 -26.64 9.77 -0.92
C ALA A 705 -26.85 8.28 -1.14
N MET A 706 -26.56 7.48 -0.12
CA MET A 706 -26.72 6.03 -0.15
C MET A 706 -27.23 5.52 1.19
N ILE A 707 -28.18 4.59 1.13
CA ILE A 707 -28.62 3.80 2.28
C ILE A 707 -28.25 2.34 1.99
N ALA A 708 -27.77 1.63 3.00
CA ALA A 708 -27.48 0.21 2.89
C ALA A 708 -27.86 -0.55 4.18
N VAL A 709 -28.22 -1.81 4.04
CA VAL A 709 -28.49 -2.74 5.13
C VAL A 709 -27.63 -3.98 4.91
N PHE A 710 -26.77 -4.29 5.88
CA PHE A 710 -25.90 -5.46 5.86
C PHE A 710 -26.37 -6.44 6.93
N ILE A 711 -26.73 -7.65 6.53
CA ILE A 711 -27.22 -8.71 7.43
C ILE A 711 -26.21 -9.85 7.39
N SER A 712 -25.72 -10.26 8.56
CA SER A 712 -24.79 -11.37 8.73
C SER A 712 -25.50 -12.56 9.37
N LEU A 713 -25.67 -13.62 8.58
CA LEU A 713 -26.24 -14.89 9.01
C LEU A 713 -25.08 -15.82 9.38
N GLU A 714 -24.89 -16.01 10.68
CA GLU A 714 -23.86 -16.92 11.19
C GLU A 714 -24.44 -18.31 11.39
N LYS A 715 -23.74 -19.33 10.90
CA LYS A 715 -24.08 -20.72 11.22
C LYS A 715 -23.73 -20.96 12.69
N LYS A 716 -24.74 -21.00 13.56
CA LYS A 716 -24.57 -21.41 14.96
C LYS A 716 -24.00 -22.84 14.96
N LYS A 717 -22.88 -23.03 15.65
CA LYS A 717 -22.27 -24.36 15.85
C LYS A 717 -23.16 -25.24 16.69
#